data_AF-A0A1I7EVI6-F1
#
_entry.id   AF-A0A1I7EVI6-F1
#
_cell.length_a   1.000
_cell.length_b   1.000
_cell.length_c   1.000
_cell.angle_alpha   90.00
_cell.angle_beta   90.00
_cell.angle_gamma   90.00
#
_symmetry.space_group_name_H-M   'P 1'
#
loop_
_entity.id
_entity.type
_entity.pdbx_description
1 polymer ?
#
loop_
_entity_poly.entity_id
_entity_poly.type
_entity_poly.pdbx_seq_one_letter_code
_entity_poly.pdbx_strand_id
1 'polypeptide(L)'
;MPFLGTLSSSWMRMGSYSRLFIPIFAVIAVVIGARYSLLIETESADARLRYEERAAQLAANLAATLPELTGRSGQAAAAALLNRAFERNADLAHARWRREDGPDLAAAPPPRQALPDYPDWLAPLAGLQPLHQRLRVPLAGGAAGTLTLWYHPVHPLNRVWRALLQQAKLSLLNVVIIYTLLGLLIFANRRMLRRLDEATTRFQNGEHAVRMAVRGSAEWRAVATTFNSMAAQVQALVRSLHEQKERIEVTLASIGDAVITTGLDGRIDSMNDAAQALTGWHGARACGLPLEQVFTLSNNFGSRTLANAMRDIRAGGPVVRAKNQTLRQREGVSYVIEYTAAAIRRRGGGGGLDPDRAEDAVEGVVLVFRDVSEKRQLIQQMSWQSQHDVLTGLPNRAALAAQLEQELALARDGGGLLAVCLFDLDHFQRVNEQGGHALGDEVLKQAASRLHDFAGPRHYAARLGGDEFVLLLPDLPDRAAVERALERLMLLMADGYRAGPRALSVSASAGVALHAGGDISADSLLRHADQALYQAKLTGRNKVHYFDAELDEQVRTHHNRRTEVRGALRNGELCLYYQPKLDMRAGRIVGMEALLRWNHPRRGVVGPADFLPVVEHSDLIADIGDQVLRQALRQLDAWRGLHADWVVSVNIAARHFQKPDFVARLRTILDEFPEVPPSMLELEILESSALQDIDQVRAIMLECQAIGIRFALDDFGTGYSSLSYLKRLPADTLKIDQSFVRNMLIDRDDLHLVSAVVSLARAFNRGVIAEGVETVEHGAQLLRLGCTLAQGYGIARPMPADQVLDWAAGFAPTPAWRRAAQLAEDGGHAPSPLPARLP
;
A
#
# COMPACT_ATOMS: atom_id res chain seq x y z
N MET A 1 31.90 12.70 -26.84
CA MET A 1 30.50 12.20 -26.91
C MET A 1 29.61 13.15 -27.74
N PRO A 2 29.70 13.18 -29.08
CA PRO A 2 28.85 14.04 -29.91
C PRO A 2 27.47 13.41 -30.25
N PHE A 3 27.34 12.10 -30.11
CA PHE A 3 26.15 11.33 -30.52
C PHE A 3 24.93 11.52 -29.61
N LEU A 4 25.12 11.79 -28.31
CA LEU A 4 24.02 11.98 -27.36
C LEU A 4 23.34 13.37 -27.51
N GLY A 5 24.09 14.39 -27.95
CA GLY A 5 23.57 15.74 -28.16
C GLY A 5 22.65 15.87 -29.39
N THR A 6 22.97 15.17 -30.47
CA THR A 6 22.16 15.17 -31.70
C THR A 6 20.85 14.41 -31.53
N LEU A 7 20.86 13.27 -30.81
CA LEU A 7 19.66 12.51 -30.45
C LEU A 7 18.69 13.30 -29.56
N SER A 8 19.21 14.04 -28.57
CA SER A 8 18.41 14.92 -27.71
C SER A 8 17.67 16.02 -28.49
N SER A 9 18.35 16.67 -29.44
CA SER A 9 17.75 17.76 -30.24
C SER A 9 16.66 17.29 -31.21
N SER A 10 16.77 16.06 -31.72
CA SER A 10 15.76 15.44 -32.58
C SER A 10 14.60 14.91 -31.75
N TRP A 11 14.86 14.35 -30.57
CA TRP A 11 13.85 13.90 -29.61
C TRP A 11 12.94 15.04 -29.15
N MET A 12 13.52 16.21 -28.86
CA MET A 12 12.76 17.41 -28.48
C MET A 12 11.97 18.07 -29.63
N ARG A 13 12.16 17.64 -30.88
CA ARG A 13 11.36 18.09 -32.03
C ARG A 13 10.19 17.17 -32.36
N MET A 14 10.16 15.95 -31.84
CA MET A 14 9.06 15.02 -32.05
C MET A 14 7.83 15.41 -31.20
N GLY A 15 6.62 15.15 -31.69
CA GLY A 15 5.40 15.36 -30.90
C GLY A 15 5.38 14.53 -29.61
N SER A 16 4.64 15.00 -28.60
CA SER A 16 4.56 14.36 -27.26
C SER A 16 4.16 12.87 -27.34
N TYR A 17 3.38 12.50 -28.35
CA TYR A 17 3.00 11.11 -28.63
C TYR A 17 4.18 10.25 -29.03
N SER A 18 4.99 10.69 -30.00
CA SER A 18 6.14 9.93 -30.46
C SER A 18 7.15 9.70 -29.33
N ARG A 19 7.34 10.70 -28.46
CA ARG A 19 8.22 10.57 -27.29
C ARG A 19 7.71 9.58 -26.23
N LEU A 20 6.41 9.32 -26.19
CA LEU A 20 5.81 8.35 -25.27
C LEU A 20 5.82 6.94 -25.87
N PHE A 21 5.47 6.79 -27.15
CA PHE A 21 5.32 5.48 -27.78
C PHE A 21 6.65 4.81 -28.13
N ILE A 22 7.68 5.57 -28.50
CA ILE A 22 8.98 4.99 -28.92
C ILE A 22 9.69 4.26 -27.77
N PRO A 23 9.82 4.83 -26.55
CA PRO A 23 10.43 4.11 -25.43
C PRO A 23 9.62 2.88 -25.02
N ILE A 24 8.29 2.99 -24.99
CA ILE A 24 7.41 1.87 -24.64
C ILE A 24 7.55 0.74 -25.66
N PHE A 25 7.58 1.05 -26.96
CA PHE A 25 7.84 0.07 -28.00
C PHE A 25 9.20 -0.61 -27.82
N ALA A 26 10.26 0.16 -27.52
CA ALA A 26 11.59 -0.39 -27.29
C ALA A 26 11.62 -1.35 -26.10
N VAL A 27 10.97 -1.00 -24.98
CA VAL A 27 10.87 -1.87 -23.79
C VAL A 27 10.09 -3.14 -24.12
N ILE A 28 8.94 -3.03 -24.80
CA ILE A 28 8.14 -4.19 -25.22
C ILE A 28 8.97 -5.10 -26.12
N ALA A 29 9.71 -4.54 -27.09
CA ALA A 29 10.56 -5.31 -27.99
C ALA A 29 11.67 -6.07 -27.24
N VAL A 30 12.32 -5.44 -26.26
CA VAL A 30 13.36 -6.07 -25.43
C VAL A 30 12.77 -7.19 -24.58
N VAL A 31 11.64 -6.94 -23.90
CA VAL A 31 10.98 -7.95 -23.04
C VAL A 31 10.48 -9.13 -23.87
N ILE A 32 9.87 -8.88 -25.03
CA ILE A 32 9.48 -9.95 -25.96
C ILE A 32 10.73 -10.71 -26.41
N GLY A 33 11.78 -10.04 -26.83
CA GLY A 33 13.03 -10.69 -27.24
C GLY A 33 13.60 -11.63 -26.17
N ALA A 34 13.75 -11.14 -24.93
CA ALA A 34 14.24 -11.94 -23.82
C ALA A 34 13.33 -13.14 -23.51
N ARG A 35 12.01 -12.93 -23.53
CA ARG A 35 11.03 -13.99 -23.26
C ARG A 35 11.06 -15.09 -24.31
N TYR A 36 11.24 -14.75 -25.58
CA TYR A 36 11.35 -15.75 -26.65
C TYR A 36 12.68 -16.47 -26.61
N SER A 37 13.77 -15.79 -26.27
CA SER A 37 15.05 -16.43 -26.04
C SER A 37 14.94 -17.53 -24.98
N LEU A 38 14.34 -17.20 -23.83
CA LEU A 38 14.13 -18.16 -22.74
C LEU A 38 13.18 -19.29 -23.14
N LEU A 39 12.08 -18.99 -23.83
CA LEU A 39 11.12 -20.01 -24.27
C LEU A 39 11.76 -21.02 -25.23
N ILE A 40 12.57 -20.54 -26.17
CA ILE A 40 13.29 -21.40 -27.11
C ILE A 40 14.27 -22.29 -26.35
N GLU A 41 15.03 -21.73 -25.41
CA GLU A 41 15.98 -22.48 -24.59
C GLU A 41 15.29 -23.56 -23.75
N THR A 42 14.21 -23.21 -23.05
CA THR A 42 13.47 -24.17 -22.21
C THR A 42 12.82 -25.25 -23.06
N GLU A 43 12.03 -24.91 -24.09
CA GLU A 43 11.29 -25.89 -24.88
C GLU A 43 12.22 -26.79 -25.70
N SER A 44 13.34 -26.25 -26.18
CA SER A 44 14.35 -27.04 -26.91
C SER A 44 15.09 -28.02 -26.00
N ALA A 45 15.48 -27.62 -24.79
CA ALA A 45 16.10 -28.52 -23.81
C ALA A 45 15.16 -29.67 -23.44
N ASP A 46 13.90 -29.33 -23.20
CA ASP A 46 12.83 -30.27 -22.84
C ASP A 46 12.48 -31.22 -24.00
N ALA A 47 12.46 -30.71 -25.24
CA ALA A 47 12.28 -31.51 -26.43
C ALA A 47 13.47 -32.45 -26.67
N ARG A 48 14.70 -31.99 -26.40
CA ARG A 48 15.93 -32.77 -26.56
C ARG A 48 16.01 -33.94 -25.60
N LEU A 49 15.76 -33.73 -24.31
CA LEU A 49 15.78 -34.80 -23.30
C LEU A 49 14.78 -35.91 -23.67
N ARG A 50 13.55 -35.54 -24.02
CA ARG A 50 12.52 -36.52 -24.42
C ARG A 50 12.85 -37.24 -25.72
N TYR A 51 13.49 -36.54 -26.67
CA TYR A 51 13.93 -37.13 -27.93
C TYR A 51 15.02 -38.18 -27.69
N GLU A 52 16.03 -37.85 -26.87
CA GLU A 52 17.11 -38.77 -26.50
C GLU A 52 16.60 -39.98 -25.70
N GLU A 53 15.70 -39.75 -24.72
CA GLU A 53 15.12 -40.82 -23.90
C GLU A 53 14.28 -41.80 -24.73
N ARG A 54 13.41 -41.30 -25.62
CA ARG A 54 12.59 -42.15 -26.51
C ARG A 54 13.44 -42.97 -27.48
N ALA A 55 14.51 -42.37 -28.01
CA ALA A 55 15.45 -43.08 -28.86
C ALA A 55 16.18 -44.19 -28.09
N ALA A 56 16.64 -43.91 -26.87
CA ALA A 56 17.29 -44.88 -26.00
C ALA A 56 16.36 -46.03 -25.60
N GLN A 57 15.11 -45.73 -25.21
CA GLN A 57 14.10 -46.76 -24.87
C GLN A 57 13.78 -47.66 -26.07
N LEU A 58 13.60 -47.09 -27.28
CA LEU A 58 13.36 -47.89 -28.47
C LEU A 58 14.56 -48.79 -28.80
N ALA A 59 15.77 -48.25 -28.72
CA ALA A 59 16.99 -48.99 -28.97
C ALA A 59 17.19 -50.15 -27.97
N ALA A 60 16.94 -49.92 -26.68
CA ALA A 60 17.02 -50.94 -25.63
C ALA A 60 15.96 -52.04 -25.85
N ASN A 61 14.72 -51.67 -26.16
CA ASN A 61 13.64 -52.61 -26.45
C ASN A 61 13.93 -53.49 -27.68
N LEU A 62 14.47 -52.89 -28.75
CA LEU A 62 14.87 -53.64 -29.95
C LEU A 62 16.07 -54.55 -29.66
N ALA A 63 17.08 -54.07 -28.92
CA ALA A 63 18.25 -54.85 -28.54
C ALA A 63 17.90 -56.06 -27.66
N ALA A 64 16.88 -55.94 -26.80
CA ALA A 64 16.41 -57.03 -25.94
C ALA A 64 15.59 -58.09 -26.69
N THR A 65 14.85 -57.70 -27.73
CA THR A 65 13.89 -58.59 -28.44
C THR A 65 14.47 -59.25 -29.70
N LEU A 66 15.47 -58.62 -30.34
CA LEU A 66 16.14 -59.18 -31.52
C LEU A 66 16.84 -60.55 -31.30
N PRO A 67 17.47 -60.85 -30.15
CA PRO A 67 18.12 -62.15 -29.91
C PRO A 67 17.14 -63.34 -29.93
N GLU A 68 15.96 -63.18 -29.34
CA GLU A 68 14.94 -64.24 -29.28
C GLU A 68 14.35 -64.55 -30.66
N LEU A 69 14.21 -63.51 -31.49
CA LEU A 69 13.58 -63.60 -32.82
C LEU A 69 14.54 -64.03 -33.93
N THR A 70 15.84 -64.17 -33.67
CA THR A 70 16.86 -64.50 -34.69
C THR A 70 17.31 -65.97 -34.69
N GLY A 71 16.65 -66.84 -33.90
CA GLY A 71 16.77 -68.30 -33.96
C GLY A 71 16.24 -68.95 -35.25
N ARG A 72 16.29 -70.29 -35.35
CA ARG A 72 16.28 -71.17 -36.57
C ARG A 72 15.28 -70.90 -37.72
N SER A 73 14.38 -69.92 -37.67
CA SER A 73 13.49 -69.53 -38.80
C SER A 73 13.04 -68.05 -38.82
N GLY A 74 13.77 -67.11 -38.20
CA GLY A 74 13.20 -65.82 -37.79
C GLY A 74 13.50 -64.51 -38.58
N GLN A 75 14.05 -64.55 -39.80
CA GLN A 75 14.39 -63.31 -40.54
C GLN A 75 13.17 -62.43 -40.85
N ALA A 76 12.05 -63.04 -41.26
CA ALA A 76 10.81 -62.31 -41.52
C ALA A 76 10.23 -61.67 -40.25
N ALA A 77 10.42 -62.29 -39.08
CA ALA A 77 9.99 -61.76 -37.79
C ALA A 77 10.84 -60.57 -37.34
N ALA A 78 12.17 -60.63 -37.55
CA ALA A 78 13.07 -59.50 -37.29
C ALA A 78 12.78 -58.30 -38.21
N ALA A 79 12.51 -58.53 -39.50
CA ALA A 79 12.10 -57.49 -40.42
C ALA A 79 10.73 -56.89 -40.04
N ALA A 80 9.77 -57.71 -39.62
CA ALA A 80 8.47 -57.24 -39.14
C ALA A 80 8.57 -56.43 -37.83
N LEU A 81 9.48 -56.80 -36.92
CA LEU A 81 9.76 -56.03 -35.70
C LEU A 81 10.34 -54.66 -36.01
N LEU A 82 11.33 -54.58 -36.92
CA LEU A 82 11.90 -53.31 -37.37
C LEU A 82 10.84 -52.43 -38.06
N ASN A 83 9.96 -53.03 -38.87
CA ASN A 83 8.83 -52.30 -39.48
C ASN A 83 7.83 -51.77 -38.44
N ARG A 84 7.50 -52.56 -37.40
CA ARG A 84 6.67 -52.08 -36.28
C ARG A 84 7.35 -50.99 -35.45
N ALA A 85 8.68 -50.93 -35.44
CA ALA A 85 9.42 -49.88 -34.77
C ALA A 85 9.16 -48.50 -35.40
N PHE A 86 9.02 -48.45 -36.73
CA PHE A 86 8.64 -47.23 -37.46
C PHE A 86 7.20 -46.77 -37.17
N GLU A 87 6.27 -47.70 -36.91
CA GLU A 87 4.90 -47.35 -36.51
C GLU A 87 4.85 -46.78 -35.07
N ARG A 88 5.77 -47.22 -34.21
CA ARG A 88 5.82 -46.82 -32.79
C ARG A 88 6.65 -45.57 -32.54
N ASN A 89 7.62 -45.26 -33.39
CA ASN A 89 8.46 -44.08 -33.28
C ASN A 89 8.55 -43.36 -34.63
N ALA A 90 7.81 -42.27 -34.74
CA ALA A 90 7.73 -41.47 -35.96
C ALA A 90 9.02 -40.68 -36.28
N ASP A 91 9.94 -40.56 -35.31
CA ASP A 91 11.25 -39.90 -35.51
C ASP A 91 12.33 -40.87 -36.05
N LEU A 92 12.03 -42.17 -36.15
CA LEU A 92 12.95 -43.17 -36.71
C LEU A 92 12.99 -43.04 -38.25
N ALA A 93 14.17 -42.73 -38.78
CA ALA A 93 14.39 -42.47 -40.20
C ALA A 93 14.90 -43.69 -40.96
N HIS A 94 15.81 -44.45 -40.35
CA HIS A 94 16.37 -45.67 -40.93
C HIS A 94 16.75 -46.64 -39.82
N ALA A 95 16.61 -47.94 -40.08
CA ALA A 95 17.03 -48.98 -39.15
C ALA A 95 17.72 -50.10 -39.93
N ARG A 96 18.89 -50.52 -39.45
CA ARG A 96 19.71 -51.55 -40.08
C ARG A 96 20.18 -52.55 -39.04
N TRP A 97 19.96 -53.83 -39.32
CA TRP A 97 20.40 -54.94 -38.49
C TRP A 97 21.34 -55.84 -39.28
N ARG A 98 22.58 -55.98 -38.80
CA ARG A 98 23.62 -56.81 -39.43
C ARG A 98 24.14 -57.85 -38.46
N ARG A 99 24.01 -59.13 -38.81
CA ARG A 99 24.62 -60.25 -38.08
C ARG A 99 26.05 -60.51 -38.59
N GLU A 100 26.96 -60.96 -37.73
CA GLU A 100 28.34 -61.33 -38.15
C GLU A 100 28.33 -62.47 -39.20
N ASP A 101 27.42 -63.45 -39.07
CA ASP A 101 27.28 -64.61 -39.97
C ASP A 101 25.94 -64.65 -40.75
N GLY A 102 25.46 -63.53 -41.28
CA GLY A 102 24.17 -63.50 -42.00
C GLY A 102 23.92 -62.28 -42.88
N PRO A 103 22.82 -62.30 -43.67
CA PRO A 103 22.46 -61.19 -44.54
C PRO A 103 22.04 -59.95 -43.75
N ASP A 104 22.31 -58.79 -44.32
CA ASP A 104 22.03 -57.47 -43.76
C ASP A 104 20.56 -57.09 -44.00
N LEU A 105 19.84 -56.78 -42.92
CA LEU A 105 18.43 -56.39 -42.97
C LEU A 105 18.32 -54.88 -42.77
N ALA A 106 17.99 -54.17 -43.85
CA ALA A 106 17.68 -52.75 -43.80
C ALA A 106 16.17 -52.56 -43.90
N ALA A 107 15.61 -51.76 -42.98
CA ALA A 107 14.22 -51.36 -42.99
C ALA A 107 14.15 -49.83 -43.09
N ALA A 108 13.21 -49.35 -43.89
CA ALA A 108 12.95 -47.93 -44.11
C ALA A 108 11.46 -47.64 -43.86
N PRO A 109 11.12 -46.42 -43.41
CA PRO A 109 9.76 -46.05 -43.10
C PRO A 109 8.87 -46.05 -44.36
N PRO A 110 7.55 -46.26 -44.23
CA PRO A 110 6.61 -46.12 -45.33
C PRO A 110 6.58 -44.68 -45.88
N PRO A 111 6.21 -44.46 -47.17
CA PRO A 111 6.32 -43.15 -47.84
C PRO A 111 5.41 -42.02 -47.30
N ARG A 112 4.65 -42.25 -46.22
CA ARG A 112 3.78 -41.26 -45.55
C ARG A 112 4.37 -40.79 -44.22
N GLN A 113 5.59 -40.25 -44.23
CA GLN A 113 6.12 -39.55 -43.05
C GLN A 113 5.57 -38.11 -42.97
N ALA A 114 5.46 -37.60 -41.75
CA ALA A 114 5.00 -36.25 -41.47
C ALA A 114 5.95 -35.22 -42.12
N LEU A 115 5.39 -34.33 -42.96
CA LEU A 115 6.12 -33.19 -43.50
C LEU A 115 6.54 -32.24 -42.36
N PRO A 116 7.72 -31.61 -42.43
CA PRO A 116 8.11 -30.59 -41.46
C PRO A 116 7.12 -29.41 -41.54
N ASP A 117 6.50 -29.07 -40.41
CA ASP A 117 5.57 -27.95 -40.24
C ASP A 117 6.29 -26.73 -39.62
N TYR A 118 7.62 -26.79 -39.53
CA TYR A 118 8.50 -25.75 -38.99
C TYR A 118 9.42 -25.16 -40.07
N PRO A 119 9.86 -23.89 -39.93
CA PRO A 119 10.79 -23.28 -40.86
C PRO A 119 12.23 -23.75 -40.66
N ASP A 120 13.02 -23.74 -41.74
CA ASP A 120 14.39 -24.30 -41.77
C ASP A 120 15.36 -23.67 -40.77
N TRP A 121 15.15 -22.41 -40.39
CA TRP A 121 15.99 -21.71 -39.42
C TRP A 121 15.80 -22.19 -37.97
N LEU A 122 14.71 -22.91 -37.65
CA LEU A 122 14.42 -23.32 -36.28
C LEU A 122 15.33 -24.46 -35.81
N ALA A 123 15.66 -25.40 -36.71
CA ALA A 123 16.50 -26.55 -36.41
C ALA A 123 17.89 -26.17 -35.83
N PRO A 124 18.66 -25.25 -36.44
CA PRO A 124 19.95 -24.83 -35.87
C PRO A 124 19.78 -24.04 -34.56
N LEU A 125 18.69 -23.30 -34.42
CA LEU A 125 18.42 -22.49 -33.21
C LEU A 125 18.02 -23.34 -32.00
N ALA A 126 17.25 -24.41 -32.23
CA ALA A 126 16.79 -25.33 -31.18
C ALA A 126 17.86 -26.38 -30.80
N GLY A 127 19.00 -26.45 -31.51
CA GLY A 127 20.08 -27.39 -31.19
C GLY A 127 19.72 -28.88 -31.28
N LEU A 128 18.59 -29.23 -31.91
CA LEU A 128 18.12 -30.60 -32.07
C LEU A 128 18.78 -31.23 -33.31
N GLN A 129 19.77 -32.09 -33.08
CA GLN A 129 20.51 -32.77 -34.14
C GLN A 129 19.95 -34.18 -34.42
N PRO A 130 20.12 -34.70 -35.65
CA PRO A 130 19.84 -36.11 -35.94
C PRO A 130 20.64 -37.03 -35.01
N LEU A 131 20.00 -38.07 -34.49
CA LEU A 131 20.65 -39.00 -33.56
C LEU A 131 21.04 -40.27 -34.32
N HIS A 132 22.24 -40.78 -34.03
CA HIS A 132 22.73 -42.03 -34.57
C HIS A 132 23.14 -42.96 -33.42
N GLN A 133 22.50 -44.12 -33.32
CA GLN A 133 22.79 -45.11 -32.29
C GLN A 133 23.22 -46.42 -32.93
N ARG A 134 24.35 -46.95 -32.45
CA ARG A 134 24.89 -48.23 -32.88
C ARG A 134 25.09 -49.12 -31.65
N LEU A 135 24.35 -50.22 -31.57
CA LEU A 135 24.40 -51.15 -30.46
C LEU A 135 24.90 -52.52 -30.93
N ARG A 136 25.77 -53.12 -30.11
CA ARG A 136 26.19 -54.51 -30.29
C ARG A 136 25.27 -55.39 -29.46
N VAL A 137 24.60 -56.33 -30.12
CA VAL A 137 23.60 -57.21 -29.52
C VAL A 137 24.15 -58.64 -29.50
N PRO A 138 24.35 -59.26 -28.33
CA PRO A 138 24.83 -60.63 -28.23
C PRO A 138 23.72 -61.62 -28.63
N LEU A 139 24.08 -62.67 -29.37
CA LEU A 139 23.16 -63.73 -29.80
C LEU A 139 23.46 -65.04 -29.05
N ALA A 140 22.44 -65.89 -28.92
CA ALA A 140 22.61 -67.23 -28.35
C ALA A 140 23.58 -68.06 -29.22
N GLY A 141 24.70 -68.50 -28.64
CA GLY A 141 25.76 -69.25 -29.34
C GLY A 141 27.08 -68.50 -29.57
N GLY A 142 27.23 -67.27 -29.03
CA GLY A 142 28.52 -66.55 -29.03
C GLY A 142 28.76 -65.60 -30.21
N ALA A 143 27.87 -65.60 -31.21
CA ALA A 143 27.89 -64.62 -32.31
C ALA A 143 27.31 -63.27 -31.86
N ALA A 144 27.76 -62.16 -32.47
CA ALA A 144 27.18 -60.84 -32.23
C ALA A 144 26.52 -60.27 -33.49
N GLY A 145 25.51 -59.41 -33.28
CA GLY A 145 24.93 -58.57 -34.31
C GLY A 145 25.10 -57.09 -33.99
N THR A 146 25.05 -56.24 -35.01
CA THR A 146 25.07 -54.78 -34.89
C THR A 146 23.70 -54.24 -35.30
N LEU A 147 23.03 -53.53 -34.39
CA LEU A 147 21.85 -52.73 -34.66
C LEU A 147 22.25 -51.27 -34.83
N THR A 148 21.86 -50.67 -35.95
CA THR A 148 22.11 -49.26 -36.25
C THR A 148 20.79 -48.55 -36.51
N LEU A 149 20.54 -47.46 -35.77
CA LEU A 149 19.31 -46.67 -35.83
C LEU A 149 19.65 -45.21 -36.12
N TRP A 150 18.92 -44.61 -37.05
CA TRP A 150 19.03 -43.19 -37.40
C TRP A 150 17.71 -42.49 -37.10
N TYR A 151 17.76 -41.36 -36.41
CA TYR A 151 16.59 -40.59 -36.02
C TYR A 151 16.66 -39.16 -36.58
N HIS A 152 15.53 -38.65 -37.05
CA HIS A 152 15.35 -37.25 -37.45
C HIS A 152 14.37 -36.55 -36.50
N PRO A 153 14.70 -35.37 -35.95
CA PRO A 153 13.90 -34.72 -34.90
C PRO A 153 12.70 -33.93 -35.47
N VAL A 154 11.92 -34.53 -36.37
CA VAL A 154 10.79 -33.84 -37.04
C VAL A 154 9.66 -33.54 -36.05
N HIS A 155 9.24 -34.50 -35.21
CA HIS A 155 8.18 -34.25 -34.24
C HIS A 155 8.58 -33.35 -33.06
N PRO A 156 9.78 -33.49 -32.46
CA PRO A 156 10.27 -32.56 -31.45
C PRO A 156 10.31 -31.11 -31.96
N LEU A 157 10.82 -30.87 -33.18
CA LEU A 157 10.87 -29.52 -33.77
C LEU A 157 9.48 -28.96 -34.08
N ASN A 158 8.56 -29.78 -34.60
CA ASN A 158 7.16 -29.39 -34.81
C ASN A 158 6.50 -28.94 -33.49
N ARG A 159 6.82 -29.57 -32.36
CA ARG A 159 6.28 -29.19 -31.05
C ARG A 159 6.82 -27.84 -30.59
N VAL A 160 8.15 -27.64 -30.66
CA VAL A 160 8.79 -26.35 -30.31
C VAL A 160 8.19 -25.23 -31.17
N TRP A 161 8.01 -25.46 -32.47
CA TRP A 161 7.40 -24.50 -33.38
C TRP A 161 5.96 -24.12 -33.00
N ARG A 162 5.12 -25.11 -32.67
CA ARG A 162 3.73 -24.84 -32.22
C ARG A 162 3.70 -24.05 -30.91
N ALA A 163 4.61 -24.34 -29.98
CA ALA A 163 4.73 -23.58 -28.73
C ALA A 163 5.10 -22.11 -29.02
N LEU A 164 6.05 -21.87 -29.93
CA LEU A 164 6.42 -20.52 -30.37
C LEU A 164 5.26 -19.79 -31.05
N LEU A 165 4.48 -20.46 -31.90
CA LEU A 165 3.31 -19.87 -32.56
C LEU A 165 2.18 -19.54 -31.57
N GLN A 166 1.94 -20.40 -30.58
CA GLN A 166 0.98 -20.13 -29.51
C GLN A 166 1.41 -18.91 -28.68
N GLN A 167 2.70 -18.84 -28.34
CA GLN A 167 3.25 -17.69 -27.63
C GLN A 167 3.20 -16.40 -28.47
N ALA A 168 3.38 -16.49 -29.79
CA ALA A 168 3.25 -15.37 -30.74
C ALA A 168 1.86 -14.76 -30.70
N LYS A 169 0.82 -15.60 -30.69
CA LYS A 169 -0.57 -15.13 -30.58
C LYS A 169 -0.82 -14.41 -29.25
N LEU A 170 -0.34 -14.96 -28.14
CA LEU A 170 -0.49 -14.33 -26.81
C LEU A 170 0.29 -13.01 -26.70
N SER A 171 1.50 -12.97 -27.26
CA SER A 171 2.33 -11.76 -27.24
C SER A 171 1.71 -10.66 -28.09
N LEU A 172 1.19 -10.98 -29.27
CA LEU A 172 0.46 -10.03 -30.12
C LEU A 172 -0.78 -9.47 -29.41
N LEU A 173 -1.56 -10.35 -28.76
CA LEU A 173 -2.73 -9.94 -27.99
C LEU A 173 -2.35 -8.94 -26.88
N ASN A 174 -1.30 -9.22 -26.11
CA ASN A 174 -0.82 -8.34 -25.06
C ASN A 174 -0.36 -6.99 -25.62
N VAL A 175 0.37 -6.98 -26.73
CA VAL A 175 0.79 -5.73 -27.39
C VAL A 175 -0.44 -4.93 -27.81
N VAL A 176 -1.42 -5.55 -28.47
CA VAL A 176 -2.67 -4.87 -28.88
C VAL A 176 -3.40 -4.28 -27.67
N ILE A 177 -3.50 -5.02 -26.55
CA ILE A 177 -4.11 -4.53 -25.31
C ILE A 177 -3.36 -3.32 -24.77
N ILE A 178 -2.03 -3.38 -24.66
CA ILE A 178 -1.20 -2.27 -24.16
C ILE A 178 -1.39 -1.02 -25.02
N TYR A 179 -1.32 -1.16 -26.34
CA TYR A 179 -1.53 -0.03 -27.26
C TYR A 179 -2.97 0.52 -27.21
N THR A 180 -3.97 -0.35 -27.03
CA THR A 180 -5.38 0.05 -26.88
C THR A 180 -5.59 0.83 -25.58
N LEU A 181 -5.06 0.34 -24.46
CA LEU A 181 -5.13 1.02 -23.16
C LEU A 181 -4.38 2.36 -23.19
N LEU A 182 -3.20 2.40 -23.79
CA LEU A 182 -2.41 3.62 -23.94
C LEU A 182 -3.14 4.64 -24.84
N GLY A 183 -3.75 4.17 -25.92
CA GLY A 183 -4.61 4.98 -26.79
C GLY A 183 -5.83 5.54 -26.06
N LEU A 184 -6.48 4.73 -25.22
CA LEU A 184 -7.65 5.14 -24.43
C LEU A 184 -7.28 6.14 -23.34
N LEU A 185 -6.14 5.96 -22.67
CA LEU A 185 -5.58 6.92 -21.71
C LEU A 185 -5.28 8.27 -22.37
N ILE A 186 -4.63 8.23 -23.54
CA ILE A 186 -4.37 9.42 -24.36
C ILE A 186 -5.67 10.11 -24.79
N PHE A 187 -6.65 9.33 -25.26
CA PHE A 187 -7.93 9.86 -25.72
C PHE A 187 -8.69 10.54 -24.57
N ALA A 188 -8.71 9.92 -23.39
CA ALA A 188 -9.29 10.50 -22.18
C ALA A 188 -8.60 11.84 -21.81
N ASN A 189 -7.28 11.89 -21.86
CA ASN A 189 -6.50 13.09 -21.55
C ASN A 189 -6.68 14.19 -22.62
N ARG A 190 -6.72 13.84 -23.92
CA ARG A 190 -6.96 14.80 -25.01
C ARG A 190 -8.33 15.46 -24.91
N ARG A 191 -9.37 14.68 -24.62
CA ARG A 191 -10.73 15.22 -24.48
C ARG A 191 -10.80 16.28 -23.39
N MET A 192 -10.02 16.11 -22.33
CA MET A 192 -10.01 17.05 -21.22
C MET A 192 -9.13 18.28 -21.48
N LEU A 193 -7.97 18.11 -22.10
CA LEU A 193 -7.13 19.23 -22.54
C LEU A 193 -7.87 20.16 -23.50
N ARG A 194 -8.68 19.62 -24.42
CA ARG A 194 -9.55 20.43 -25.31
C ARG A 194 -10.57 21.28 -24.53
N ARG A 195 -11.15 20.75 -23.46
CA ARG A 195 -12.11 21.50 -22.62
C ARG A 195 -11.43 22.64 -21.86
N LEU A 196 -10.19 22.41 -21.40
CA LEU A 196 -9.40 23.45 -20.77
C LEU A 196 -9.09 24.55 -21.79
N ASP A 197 -8.60 24.17 -22.97
CA ASP A 197 -8.29 25.07 -24.08
C ASP A 197 -9.51 25.94 -24.45
N GLU A 198 -10.66 25.32 -24.72
CA GLU A 198 -11.92 26.02 -25.00
C GLU A 198 -12.34 26.99 -23.88
N ALA A 199 -12.24 26.57 -22.61
CA ALA A 199 -12.60 27.41 -21.47
C ALA A 199 -11.64 28.60 -21.33
N THR A 200 -10.34 28.39 -21.51
CA THR A 200 -9.33 29.46 -21.49
C THR A 200 -9.52 30.44 -22.64
N THR A 201 -9.79 29.98 -23.87
CA THR A 201 -10.01 30.85 -25.02
C THR A 201 -11.27 31.70 -24.86
N ARG A 202 -12.38 31.12 -24.40
CA ARG A 202 -13.62 31.88 -24.14
C ARG A 202 -13.44 32.92 -23.03
N PHE A 203 -12.71 32.55 -21.97
CA PHE A 203 -12.39 33.46 -20.89
C PHE A 203 -11.51 34.63 -21.36
N GLN A 204 -10.52 34.38 -22.22
CA GLN A 204 -9.70 35.43 -22.86
C GLN A 204 -10.52 36.35 -23.77
N ASN A 205 -11.58 35.84 -24.40
CA ASN A 205 -12.46 36.62 -25.28
C ASN A 205 -13.53 37.44 -24.52
N GLY A 206 -13.42 37.58 -23.19
CA GLY A 206 -14.26 38.48 -22.38
C GLY A 206 -15.48 37.82 -21.73
N GLU A 207 -15.70 36.51 -21.92
CA GLU A 207 -16.75 35.77 -21.23
C GLU A 207 -16.27 35.35 -19.81
N HIS A 208 -16.16 36.32 -18.90
CA HIS A 208 -15.63 36.08 -17.55
C HIS A 208 -16.49 35.17 -16.65
N ALA A 209 -17.72 34.83 -17.09
CA ALA A 209 -18.62 33.91 -16.41
C ALA A 209 -18.39 32.43 -16.78
N VAL A 210 -17.49 32.11 -17.72
CA VAL A 210 -17.20 30.72 -18.12
C VAL A 210 -16.69 29.92 -16.92
N ARG A 211 -17.22 28.71 -16.75
CA ARG A 211 -16.81 27.76 -15.72
C ARG A 211 -16.58 26.38 -16.32
N MET A 212 -15.54 25.71 -15.83
CA MET A 212 -15.25 24.32 -16.17
C MET A 212 -16.06 23.37 -15.27
N ALA A 213 -16.57 22.28 -15.84
CA ALA A 213 -17.24 21.24 -15.05
C ALA A 213 -16.22 20.48 -14.19
N VAL A 214 -16.44 20.44 -12.87
CA VAL A 214 -15.57 19.72 -11.91
C VAL A 214 -15.88 18.22 -11.96
N ARG A 215 -15.37 17.53 -12.99
CA ARG A 215 -15.52 16.08 -13.19
C ARG A 215 -14.20 15.48 -13.69
N GLY A 216 -13.86 14.29 -13.24
CA GLY A 216 -12.63 13.58 -13.63
C GLY A 216 -11.79 13.13 -12.44
N SER A 217 -10.51 12.82 -12.69
CA SER A 217 -9.54 12.44 -11.66
C SER A 217 -9.30 13.58 -10.66
N ALA A 218 -8.61 13.28 -9.55
CA ALA A 218 -8.36 14.27 -8.50
C ALA A 218 -7.57 15.49 -9.00
N GLU A 219 -6.57 15.26 -9.85
CA GLU A 219 -5.72 16.28 -10.46
C GLU A 219 -6.56 17.19 -11.37
N TRP A 220 -7.46 16.60 -12.16
CA TRP A 220 -8.32 17.35 -13.06
C TRP A 220 -9.43 18.11 -12.36
N ARG A 221 -9.97 17.56 -11.26
CA ARG A 221 -10.85 18.31 -10.37
C ARG A 221 -10.10 19.51 -9.79
N ALA A 222 -8.85 19.33 -9.36
CA ALA A 222 -8.02 20.43 -8.88
C ALA A 222 -7.81 21.51 -9.95
N VAL A 223 -7.44 21.14 -11.18
CA VAL A 223 -7.28 22.11 -12.29
C VAL A 223 -8.59 22.85 -12.59
N ALA A 224 -9.71 22.14 -12.65
CA ALA A 224 -11.02 22.75 -12.88
C ALA A 224 -11.43 23.68 -11.72
N THR A 225 -11.18 23.30 -10.47
CA THR A 225 -11.45 24.16 -9.30
C THR A 225 -10.56 25.39 -9.29
N THR A 226 -9.27 25.25 -9.62
CA THR A 226 -8.32 26.36 -9.68
C THR A 226 -8.66 27.34 -10.81
N PHE A 227 -9.04 26.83 -11.99
CA PHE A 227 -9.53 27.68 -13.07
C PHE A 227 -10.80 28.42 -12.66
N ASN A 228 -11.76 27.72 -12.04
CA ASN A 228 -13.01 28.32 -11.59
C ASN A 228 -12.80 29.37 -10.48
N SER A 229 -11.87 29.14 -9.55
CA SER A 229 -11.54 30.11 -8.51
C SER A 229 -10.86 31.35 -9.07
N MET A 230 -9.91 31.18 -10.01
CA MET A 230 -9.29 32.30 -10.72
C MET A 230 -10.33 33.09 -11.52
N ALA A 231 -11.20 32.41 -12.27
CA ALA A 231 -12.27 33.05 -13.03
C ALA A 231 -13.25 33.81 -12.11
N ALA A 232 -13.54 33.29 -10.92
CA ALA A 232 -14.34 33.97 -9.91
C ALA A 232 -13.64 35.22 -9.33
N GLN A 233 -12.35 35.13 -9.03
CA GLN A 233 -11.56 36.27 -8.54
C GLN A 233 -11.46 37.39 -9.57
N VAL A 234 -11.20 37.06 -10.84
CA VAL A 234 -11.13 38.06 -11.92
C VAL A 234 -12.51 38.67 -12.18
N GLN A 235 -13.59 37.87 -12.18
CA GLN A 235 -14.94 38.40 -12.30
C GLN A 235 -15.29 39.33 -11.12
N ALA A 236 -14.90 38.97 -9.89
CA ALA A 236 -15.08 39.83 -8.72
C ALA A 236 -14.26 41.12 -8.82
N LEU A 237 -13.04 41.07 -9.35
CA LEU A 237 -12.20 42.24 -9.57
C LEU A 237 -12.79 43.19 -10.62
N VAL A 238 -13.25 42.65 -11.76
CA VAL A 238 -13.94 43.41 -12.83
C VAL A 238 -15.25 44.02 -12.31
N ARG A 239 -15.99 43.29 -11.46
CA ARG A 239 -17.19 43.80 -10.80
C ARG A 239 -16.87 44.91 -9.80
N SER A 240 -15.81 44.76 -9.01
CA SER A 240 -15.36 45.80 -8.07
C SER A 240 -14.86 47.05 -8.78
N LEU A 241 -14.26 46.92 -9.98
CA LEU A 241 -13.89 48.05 -10.83
C LEU A 241 -15.11 48.78 -11.39
N HIS A 242 -16.21 48.06 -11.69
CA HIS A 242 -17.49 48.67 -12.06
C HIS A 242 -18.17 49.34 -10.85
N GLU A 243 -18.15 48.71 -9.67
CA GLU A 243 -18.70 49.28 -8.43
C GLU A 243 -17.87 50.49 -7.92
N GLN A 244 -16.56 50.53 -8.20
CA GLN A 244 -15.73 51.71 -7.96
C GLN A 244 -16.12 52.89 -8.84
N LYS A 245 -16.66 52.64 -10.05
CA LYS A 245 -17.09 53.70 -10.97
C LYS A 245 -18.41 54.34 -10.52
N GLU A 246 -19.35 53.56 -9.98
CA GLU A 246 -20.60 54.04 -9.37
C GLU A 246 -20.38 54.72 -8.01
N ARG A 247 -19.39 54.29 -7.22
CA ARG A 247 -19.06 54.92 -5.92
C ARG A 247 -18.56 56.36 -6.03
N ILE A 248 -17.97 56.78 -7.14
CA ILE A 248 -17.35 58.11 -7.27
C ILE A 248 -18.40 59.23 -7.22
N GLU A 249 -19.62 59.02 -7.73
CA GLU A 249 -20.69 60.03 -7.70
C GLU A 249 -21.37 60.18 -6.33
N VAL A 250 -21.43 59.10 -5.53
CA VAL A 250 -22.02 59.12 -4.18
C VAL A 250 -21.02 59.57 -3.10
N THR A 251 -19.72 59.48 -3.37
CA THR A 251 -18.66 59.81 -2.40
C THR A 251 -18.61 61.32 -2.07
N LEU A 252 -18.99 62.21 -2.99
CA LEU A 252 -18.87 63.67 -2.76
C LEU A 252 -19.84 64.23 -1.71
N ALA A 253 -20.91 63.50 -1.35
CA ALA A 253 -21.92 63.97 -0.41
C ALA A 253 -21.72 63.49 1.05
N SER A 254 -20.75 62.60 1.33
CA SER A 254 -20.71 61.85 2.61
C SER A 254 -19.34 61.81 3.31
N ILE A 255 -18.39 62.68 2.94
CA ILE A 255 -16.98 62.52 3.36
C ILE A 255 -16.80 62.84 4.86
N GLY A 256 -16.43 61.81 5.64
CA GLY A 256 -15.99 61.90 7.05
C GLY A 256 -14.52 62.32 7.24
N ASP A 257 -13.83 62.73 6.18
CA ASP A 257 -12.49 63.32 6.27
C ASP A 257 -12.58 64.78 6.77
N ALA A 258 -11.58 65.20 7.54
CA ALA A 258 -11.50 66.54 8.10
C ALA A 258 -11.10 67.55 7.02
N VAL A 259 -11.99 68.50 6.71
CA VAL A 259 -11.78 69.54 5.70
C VAL A 259 -11.63 70.90 6.38
N ILE A 260 -10.55 71.61 6.05
CA ILE A 260 -10.25 72.98 6.52
C ILE A 260 -9.99 73.85 5.29
N THR A 261 -10.65 75.00 5.17
CA THR A 261 -10.35 76.00 4.16
C THR A 261 -9.67 77.21 4.79
N THR A 262 -8.74 77.83 4.08
CA THR A 262 -8.01 79.01 4.57
C THR A 262 -7.90 80.09 3.50
N GLY A 263 -7.85 81.35 3.93
CA GLY A 263 -7.54 82.49 3.07
C GLY A 263 -6.07 82.54 2.65
N LEU A 264 -5.73 83.53 1.81
CA LEU A 264 -4.35 83.76 1.32
C LEU A 264 -3.33 84.09 2.42
N ASP A 265 -3.79 84.55 3.59
CA ASP A 265 -2.95 84.80 4.76
C ASP A 265 -2.71 83.54 5.61
N GLY A 266 -3.46 82.45 5.37
CA GLY A 266 -3.33 81.18 6.10
C GLY A 266 -4.15 81.12 7.38
N ARG A 267 -5.11 82.04 7.52
CA ARG A 267 -6.13 81.98 8.56
C ARG A 267 -7.25 81.05 8.11
N ILE A 268 -7.84 80.34 9.07
CA ILE A 268 -8.94 79.41 8.81
C ILE A 268 -10.20 80.19 8.46
N ASP A 269 -10.80 79.88 7.31
CA ASP A 269 -12.08 80.43 6.87
C ASP A 269 -13.23 79.52 7.33
N SER A 270 -13.08 78.21 7.17
CA SER A 270 -14.09 77.23 7.57
C SER A 270 -13.50 75.86 7.91
N MET A 271 -14.24 75.09 8.71
CA MET A 271 -13.91 73.72 9.11
C MET A 271 -15.19 72.88 9.14
N ASN A 272 -15.16 71.66 8.61
CA ASN A 272 -16.28 70.72 8.76
C ASN A 272 -16.25 70.02 10.14
N ASP A 273 -17.31 69.28 10.48
CA ASP A 273 -17.43 68.60 11.78
C ASP A 273 -16.29 67.61 12.05
N ALA A 274 -15.83 66.89 11.02
CA ALA A 274 -14.68 65.99 11.11
C ALA A 274 -13.38 66.75 11.46
N ALA A 275 -13.17 67.95 10.91
CA ALA A 275 -12.03 68.80 11.23
C ALA A 275 -12.11 69.40 12.64
N GLN A 276 -13.32 69.70 13.12
CA GLN A 276 -13.53 70.14 14.51
C GLN A 276 -13.18 69.02 15.49
N ALA A 277 -13.56 67.77 15.20
CA ALA A 277 -13.20 66.61 16.00
C ALA A 277 -11.70 66.31 15.97
N LEU A 278 -11.06 66.33 14.79
CA LEU A 278 -9.62 66.01 14.64
C LEU A 278 -8.69 67.03 15.31
N THR A 279 -9.06 68.32 15.26
CA THR A 279 -8.27 69.41 15.85
C THR A 279 -8.67 69.76 17.28
N GLY A 280 -9.85 69.31 17.72
CA GLY A 280 -10.46 69.67 19.01
C GLY A 280 -10.84 71.14 19.14
N TRP A 281 -10.95 71.85 18.03
CA TRP A 281 -11.40 73.23 18.01
C TRP A 281 -12.79 73.32 17.40
N HIS A 282 -13.67 74.08 18.05
CA HIS A 282 -14.98 74.40 17.49
C HIS A 282 -14.82 75.42 16.36
N GLY A 283 -15.49 75.20 15.22
CA GLY A 283 -15.30 75.97 13.98
C GLY A 283 -15.43 77.49 14.19
N ALA A 284 -16.47 77.92 14.91
CA ALA A 284 -16.70 79.32 15.26
C ALA A 284 -15.57 80.01 16.04
N ARG A 285 -14.72 79.25 16.76
CA ARG A 285 -13.56 79.79 17.49
C ARG A 285 -12.24 79.64 16.72
N ALA A 286 -12.19 78.74 15.76
CA ALA A 286 -11.03 78.52 14.90
C ALA A 286 -10.97 79.51 13.72
N CYS A 287 -12.12 79.98 13.24
CA CYS A 287 -12.20 80.97 12.17
C CYS A 287 -11.39 82.23 12.50
N GLY A 288 -10.53 82.65 11.56
CA GLY A 288 -9.65 83.81 11.71
C GLY A 288 -8.33 83.55 12.46
N LEU A 289 -8.12 82.37 13.03
CA LEU A 289 -6.82 81.98 13.62
C LEU A 289 -5.89 81.36 12.56
N PRO A 290 -4.56 81.54 12.68
CA PRO A 290 -3.61 80.84 11.82
C PRO A 290 -3.55 79.35 12.17
N LEU A 291 -3.39 78.49 11.15
CA LEU A 291 -3.36 77.01 11.30
C LEU A 291 -2.39 76.53 12.40
N GLU A 292 -1.22 77.15 12.51
CA GLU A 292 -0.15 76.78 13.45
C GLU A 292 -0.55 76.98 14.93
N GLN A 293 -1.57 77.81 15.21
CA GLN A 293 -2.12 77.99 16.56
C GLN A 293 -3.19 76.95 16.91
N VAL A 294 -3.77 76.30 15.91
CA VAL A 294 -4.88 75.34 16.09
C VAL A 294 -4.35 73.92 16.27
N PHE A 295 -3.38 73.52 15.46
CA PHE A 295 -2.70 72.23 15.56
C PHE A 295 -1.25 72.32 15.05
N THR A 296 -0.40 71.40 15.50
CA THR A 296 0.97 71.27 14.98
C THR A 296 1.13 69.95 14.24
N LEU A 297 1.77 70.03 13.07
CA LEU A 297 2.21 68.84 12.33
C LEU A 297 3.69 68.61 12.59
N SER A 298 4.01 67.40 13.05
CA SER A 298 5.39 66.93 13.20
C SER A 298 5.63 65.71 12.33
N ASN A 299 6.83 65.67 11.73
CA ASN A 299 7.42 64.47 11.17
C ASN A 299 8.64 64.06 12.01
N ASN A 300 9.28 62.94 11.67
CA ASN A 300 10.53 62.48 12.30
C ASN A 300 11.75 63.41 12.03
N PHE A 301 11.58 64.53 11.30
CA PHE A 301 12.63 65.44 10.82
C PHE A 301 12.36 66.95 11.11
N GLY A 302 11.37 67.32 11.93
CA GLY A 302 11.08 68.71 12.39
C GLY A 302 9.75 69.36 11.91
N SER A 303 9.27 70.37 12.66
CA SER A 303 7.92 70.97 12.58
C SER A 303 7.62 71.93 11.40
N ARG A 304 8.39 71.93 10.29
CA ARG A 304 8.28 72.99 9.24
C ARG A 304 7.60 72.56 7.92
N THR A 305 6.91 71.42 7.88
CA THR A 305 6.42 70.84 6.60
C THR A 305 5.17 71.52 6.04
N LEU A 306 4.21 71.95 6.89
CA LEU A 306 2.95 72.53 6.42
C LEU A 306 3.13 73.96 5.88
N ALA A 307 3.91 74.80 6.56
CA ALA A 307 4.14 76.20 6.13
C ALA A 307 4.84 76.28 4.76
N ASN A 308 5.77 75.37 4.47
CA ASN A 308 6.39 75.26 3.17
C ASN A 308 5.40 74.79 2.09
N ALA A 309 4.59 73.77 2.39
CA ALA A 309 3.53 73.32 1.48
C ALA A 309 2.52 74.43 1.16
N MET A 310 2.14 75.25 2.14
CA MET A 310 1.26 76.39 1.94
C MET A 310 1.93 77.49 1.09
N ARG A 311 3.23 77.73 1.27
CA ARG A 311 3.99 78.70 0.47
C ARG A 311 4.06 78.28 -1.00
N ASP A 312 4.33 77.01 -1.26
CA ASP A 312 4.44 76.47 -2.63
C ASP A 312 3.10 76.49 -3.35
N ILE A 313 2.00 76.16 -2.66
CA ILE A 313 0.64 76.22 -3.23
C ILE A 313 0.23 77.67 -3.54
N ARG A 314 0.57 78.64 -2.67
CA ARG A 314 0.33 80.08 -2.93
C ARG A 314 1.11 80.60 -4.14
N ALA A 315 2.29 80.06 -4.41
CA ALA A 315 3.09 80.39 -5.58
C ALA A 315 2.58 79.71 -6.88
N GLY A 316 1.41 79.07 -6.86
CA GLY A 316 0.83 78.36 -8.00
C GLY A 316 1.36 76.93 -8.18
N GLY A 317 2.06 76.39 -7.19
CA GLY A 317 2.61 75.04 -7.21
C GLY A 317 1.55 73.92 -7.22
N PRO A 318 1.97 72.67 -7.47
CA PRO A 318 1.08 71.52 -7.56
C PRO A 318 0.46 71.15 -6.21
N VAL A 319 -0.59 70.31 -6.24
CA VAL A 319 -1.23 69.73 -5.05
C VAL A 319 -0.20 69.00 -4.19
N VAL A 320 -0.11 69.36 -2.91
CA VAL A 320 0.81 68.72 -1.97
C VAL A 320 0.10 67.58 -1.27
N ARG A 321 0.72 66.39 -1.30
CA ARG A 321 0.24 65.20 -0.59
C ARG A 321 1.32 64.74 0.37
N ALA A 322 0.99 64.68 1.65
CA ALA A 322 1.88 64.17 2.67
C ALA A 322 1.23 63.00 3.39
N LYS A 323 2.03 61.94 3.58
CA LYS A 323 1.62 60.75 4.32
C LYS A 323 2.38 60.67 5.63
N ASN A 324 1.82 59.93 6.59
CA ASN A 324 2.45 59.59 7.87
C ASN A 324 2.89 60.83 8.68
N GLN A 325 2.05 61.86 8.72
CA GLN A 325 2.29 63.02 9.57
C GLN A 325 1.63 62.81 10.92
N THR A 326 2.24 63.33 11.97
CA THR A 326 1.61 63.31 13.29
C THR A 326 0.97 64.67 13.52
N LEU A 327 -0.36 64.71 13.61
CA LEU A 327 -1.10 65.89 14.02
C LEU A 327 -1.27 65.86 15.52
N ARG A 328 -0.75 66.89 16.19
CA ARG A 328 -0.92 67.06 17.63
C ARG A 328 -1.99 68.11 17.91
N GLN A 329 -3.02 67.70 18.63
CA GLN A 329 -4.09 68.55 19.13
C GLN A 329 -3.60 69.42 20.29
N ARG A 330 -4.34 70.49 20.63
CA ARG A 330 -4.07 71.36 21.79
C ARG A 330 -4.03 70.62 23.13
N GLU A 331 -4.87 69.60 23.30
CA GLU A 331 -4.98 68.82 24.55
C GLU A 331 -3.94 67.70 24.68
N GLY A 332 -2.98 67.61 23.74
CA GLY A 332 -1.87 66.65 23.80
C GLY A 332 -2.12 65.33 23.08
N VAL A 333 -3.36 65.05 22.65
CA VAL A 333 -3.70 63.88 21.83
C VAL A 333 -3.05 64.01 20.44
N SER A 334 -2.50 62.90 19.95
CA SER A 334 -1.79 62.85 18.67
C SER A 334 -2.41 61.81 17.74
N TYR A 335 -2.64 62.21 16.50
CA TYR A 335 -3.21 61.37 15.44
C TYR A 335 -2.20 61.16 14.33
N VAL A 336 -2.14 59.96 13.77
CA VAL A 336 -1.38 59.70 12.55
C VAL A 336 -2.29 59.99 11.37
N ILE A 337 -1.92 60.97 10.57
CA ILE A 337 -2.76 61.48 9.49
C ILE A 337 -2.07 61.39 8.12
N GLU A 338 -2.89 61.32 7.08
CA GLU A 338 -2.53 61.68 5.71
C GLU A 338 -3.23 62.98 5.35
N TYR A 339 -2.56 63.91 4.66
CA TYR A 339 -3.19 65.15 4.23
C TYR A 339 -2.91 65.50 2.77
N THR A 340 -3.91 66.16 2.17
CA THR A 340 -3.82 66.77 0.84
C THR A 340 -4.11 68.26 0.95
N ALA A 341 -3.29 69.09 0.33
CA ALA A 341 -3.46 70.54 0.28
C ALA A 341 -3.57 71.00 -1.18
N ALA A 342 -4.60 71.77 -1.52
CA ALA A 342 -4.85 72.26 -2.88
C ALA A 342 -5.33 73.71 -2.89
N ALA A 343 -4.94 74.48 -3.91
CA ALA A 343 -5.39 75.85 -4.10
C ALA A 343 -6.88 75.93 -4.48
N ILE A 344 -7.60 76.89 -3.89
CA ILE A 344 -8.94 77.30 -4.31
C ILE A 344 -8.75 78.43 -5.35
N ARG A 345 -9.22 78.21 -6.58
CA ARG A 345 -9.10 79.17 -7.69
C ARG A 345 -10.48 79.69 -8.08
N ARG A 346 -10.62 81.01 -8.26
CA ARG A 346 -11.84 81.60 -8.83
C ARG A 346 -11.67 81.71 -10.34
N ARG A 347 -12.46 80.93 -11.07
CA ARG A 347 -12.55 81.08 -12.53
C ARG A 347 -13.38 82.32 -12.83
N GLY A 348 -12.76 83.33 -13.43
CA GLY A 348 -13.43 84.56 -13.84
C GLY A 348 -14.62 84.23 -14.77
N GLY A 349 -15.83 84.55 -14.33
CA GLY A 349 -17.05 84.37 -15.11
C GLY A 349 -17.33 85.57 -16.00
N GLY A 350 -17.22 85.37 -17.32
CA GLY A 350 -18.09 86.00 -18.32
C GLY A 350 -17.55 87.18 -19.13
N GLY A 351 -17.34 86.94 -20.43
CA GLY A 351 -17.73 87.86 -21.51
C GLY A 351 -16.71 88.90 -21.98
N GLY A 352 -16.06 88.63 -23.11
CA GLY A 352 -15.42 89.67 -23.96
C GLY A 352 -13.94 89.43 -24.25
N LEU A 353 -13.63 89.11 -25.52
CA LEU A 353 -12.34 89.07 -26.22
C LEU A 353 -11.06 89.33 -25.39
N ASP A 354 -10.45 88.27 -24.84
CA ASP A 354 -9.00 87.98 -24.94
C ASP A 354 -8.69 86.59 -24.33
N PRO A 355 -8.29 85.55 -25.09
CA PRO A 355 -8.07 84.20 -24.54
C PRO A 355 -6.75 84.00 -23.77
N ASP A 356 -5.78 84.93 -23.87
CA ASP A 356 -4.40 84.66 -23.44
C ASP A 356 -4.00 85.25 -22.07
N ARG A 357 -4.92 85.84 -21.30
CA ARG A 357 -4.62 86.40 -19.96
C ARG A 357 -5.71 86.22 -18.89
N ALA A 358 -6.27 85.02 -18.76
CA ALA A 358 -6.96 84.64 -17.54
C ALA A 358 -5.93 84.10 -16.53
N GLU A 359 -5.31 84.99 -15.73
CA GLU A 359 -4.60 84.54 -14.54
C GLU A 359 -5.64 83.97 -13.55
N ASP A 360 -5.63 82.64 -13.37
CA ASP A 360 -6.40 81.95 -12.33
C ASP A 360 -5.92 82.45 -10.95
N ALA A 361 -6.55 83.51 -10.45
CA ALA A 361 -6.27 84.05 -9.13
C ALA A 361 -6.60 83.01 -8.05
N VAL A 362 -5.58 82.62 -7.28
CA VAL A 362 -5.72 81.76 -6.10
C VAL A 362 -6.37 82.59 -4.99
N GLU A 363 -7.47 82.12 -4.41
CA GLU A 363 -8.21 82.82 -3.36
C GLU A 363 -7.98 82.26 -1.96
N GLY A 364 -7.52 81.01 -1.90
CA GLY A 364 -7.33 80.29 -0.65
C GLY A 364 -6.76 78.90 -0.88
N VAL A 365 -6.75 78.10 0.18
CA VAL A 365 -6.28 76.71 0.17
C VAL A 365 -7.30 75.84 0.87
N VAL A 366 -7.58 74.67 0.30
CA VAL A 366 -8.34 73.60 0.96
C VAL A 366 -7.38 72.51 1.42
N LEU A 367 -7.52 72.12 2.68
CA LEU A 367 -6.79 71.07 3.34
C LEU A 367 -7.77 69.93 3.66
N VAL A 368 -7.43 68.72 3.24
CA VAL A 368 -8.18 67.50 3.57
C VAL A 368 -7.26 66.60 4.37
N PHE A 369 -7.66 66.29 5.60
CA PHE A 369 -6.97 65.43 6.55
C PHE A 369 -7.74 64.14 6.76
N ARG A 370 -7.04 63.02 6.74
CA ARG A 370 -7.59 61.69 6.99
C ARG A 370 -6.85 61.04 8.14
N ASP A 371 -7.58 60.69 9.19
CA ASP A 371 -7.05 59.88 10.29
C ASP A 371 -6.83 58.44 9.81
N VAL A 372 -5.60 57.94 9.94
CA VAL A 372 -5.21 56.57 9.58
C VAL A 372 -4.72 55.77 10.79
N SER A 373 -4.95 56.28 12.01
CA SER A 373 -4.46 55.67 13.26
C SER A 373 -5.06 54.28 13.48
N GLU A 374 -6.39 54.15 13.45
CA GLU A 374 -7.11 52.88 13.63
C GLU A 374 -6.77 51.89 12.49
N LYS A 375 -6.75 52.37 11.24
CA LYS A 375 -6.39 51.56 10.07
C LYS A 375 -4.98 50.98 10.21
N ARG A 376 -4.01 51.74 10.72
CA ARG A 376 -2.64 51.25 10.92
C ARG A 376 -2.54 50.24 12.05
N GLN A 377 -3.21 50.48 13.18
CA GLN A 377 -3.26 49.51 14.27
C GLN A 377 -3.88 48.20 13.79
N LEU A 378 -4.97 48.26 13.03
CA LEU A 378 -5.61 47.12 12.39
C LEU A 378 -4.68 46.43 11.39
N ILE A 379 -3.96 47.17 10.53
CA ILE A 379 -2.98 46.57 9.60
C ILE A 379 -1.84 45.87 10.34
N GLN A 380 -1.34 46.46 11.43
CA GLN A 380 -0.29 45.85 12.26
C GLN A 380 -0.79 44.60 12.98
N GLN A 381 -2.01 44.64 13.54
CA GLN A 381 -2.66 43.49 14.14
C GLN A 381 -2.93 42.38 13.11
N MET A 382 -3.46 42.72 11.93
CA MET A 382 -3.65 41.78 10.83
C MET A 382 -2.32 41.18 10.36
N SER A 383 -1.26 41.98 10.27
CA SER A 383 0.07 41.51 9.90
C SER A 383 0.63 40.54 10.94
N TRP A 384 0.42 40.80 12.23
CA TRP A 384 0.87 39.91 13.29
C TRP A 384 0.07 38.60 13.32
N GLN A 385 -1.26 38.69 13.23
CA GLN A 385 -2.17 37.52 13.16
C GLN A 385 -1.97 36.69 11.89
N SER A 386 -1.52 37.29 10.79
CA SER A 386 -1.17 36.55 9.58
C SER A 386 0.00 35.59 9.80
N GLN A 387 0.85 35.81 10.82
CA GLN A 387 2.07 35.04 11.06
C GLN A 387 2.06 34.28 12.40
N HIS A 388 1.14 34.58 13.31
CA HIS A 388 1.10 33.98 14.66
C HIS A 388 -0.26 33.37 14.99
N ASP A 389 -0.26 32.33 15.82
CA ASP A 389 -1.44 31.75 16.44
C ASP A 389 -1.92 32.66 17.57
N VAL A 390 -3.20 33.04 17.55
CA VAL A 390 -3.76 34.02 18.49
C VAL A 390 -3.83 33.48 19.92
N LEU A 391 -3.99 32.15 20.08
CA LEU A 391 -4.14 31.54 21.41
C LEU A 391 -2.79 31.36 22.12
N THR A 392 -1.77 30.87 21.40
CA THR A 392 -0.48 30.54 22.00
C THR A 392 0.61 31.57 21.77
N GLY A 393 0.44 32.46 20.79
CA GLY A 393 1.47 33.42 20.37
C GLY A 393 2.62 32.81 19.58
N LEU A 394 2.62 31.49 19.36
CA LEU A 394 3.61 30.84 18.50
C LEU A 394 3.38 31.21 17.03
N PRO A 395 4.42 31.15 16.18
CA PRO A 395 4.26 31.17 14.74
C PRO A 395 3.18 30.18 14.26
N ASN A 396 2.38 30.62 13.28
CA ASN A 396 1.34 29.79 12.68
C ASN A 396 1.87 28.98 11.49
N ARG A 397 0.98 28.22 10.83
CA ARG A 397 1.31 27.41 9.65
C ARG A 397 1.97 28.22 8.52
N ALA A 398 1.55 29.46 8.27
CA ALA A 398 2.12 30.28 7.21
C ALA A 398 3.56 30.72 7.53
N ALA A 399 3.82 31.12 8.77
CA ALA A 399 5.17 31.46 9.22
C ALA A 399 6.10 30.25 9.24
N LEU A 400 5.61 29.08 9.68
CA LEU A 400 6.37 27.83 9.63
C LEU A 400 6.78 27.46 8.20
N ALA A 401 5.86 27.54 7.23
CA ALA A 401 6.17 27.19 5.85
C ALA A 401 7.31 28.06 5.29
N ALA A 402 7.26 29.37 5.55
CA ALA A 402 8.31 30.30 5.16
C ALA A 402 9.66 29.98 5.85
N GLN A 403 9.64 29.69 7.16
CA GLN A 403 10.87 29.33 7.89
C GLN A 403 11.45 28.00 7.41
N LEU A 404 10.62 26.98 7.19
CA LEU A 404 11.08 25.66 6.77
C LEU A 404 11.75 25.69 5.39
N GLU A 405 11.23 26.48 4.44
CA GLU A 405 11.88 26.70 3.15
C GLU A 405 13.26 27.36 3.31
N GLN A 406 13.41 28.31 4.25
CA GLN A 406 14.70 28.91 4.56
C GLN A 406 15.68 27.89 5.16
N GLU A 407 15.26 27.11 6.14
CA GLU A 407 16.11 26.08 6.76
C GLU A 407 16.50 24.98 5.78
N LEU A 408 15.60 24.59 4.87
CA LEU A 408 15.92 23.64 3.80
C LEU A 408 16.95 24.20 2.82
N ALA A 409 16.87 25.48 2.47
CA ALA A 409 17.87 26.14 1.64
C ALA A 409 19.25 26.15 2.34
N LEU A 410 19.28 26.45 3.65
CA LEU A 410 20.52 26.43 4.43
C LEU A 410 21.11 25.01 4.58
N ALA A 411 20.27 24.01 4.83
CA ALA A 411 20.70 22.61 4.99
C ALA A 411 21.27 22.02 3.68
N ARG A 412 20.77 22.47 2.52
CA ARG A 412 21.31 22.08 1.21
C ARG A 412 22.77 22.52 1.02
N ASP A 413 23.12 23.71 1.52
CA ASP A 413 24.44 24.31 1.32
C ASP A 413 25.42 24.03 2.46
N GLY A 414 24.93 23.82 3.68
CA GLY A 414 25.74 23.75 4.92
C GLY A 414 26.15 22.35 5.39
N GLY A 415 25.59 21.28 4.83
CA GLY A 415 25.92 19.89 5.20
C GLY A 415 25.45 19.44 6.61
N GLY A 416 24.73 20.29 7.33
CA GLY A 416 24.10 19.97 8.62
C GLY A 416 22.77 19.22 8.47
N LEU A 417 22.38 18.47 9.51
CA LEU A 417 21.11 17.74 9.57
C LEU A 417 19.99 18.67 10.02
N LEU A 418 18.89 18.73 9.25
CA LEU A 418 17.65 19.38 9.64
C LEU A 418 16.65 18.30 10.14
N ALA A 419 16.16 18.43 11.36
CA ALA A 419 15.07 17.60 11.87
C ALA A 419 13.76 18.39 11.96
N VAL A 420 12.71 17.84 11.36
CA VAL A 420 11.33 18.34 11.48
C VAL A 420 10.57 17.41 12.42
N CYS A 421 10.16 17.93 13.57
CA CYS A 421 9.51 17.17 14.62
C CYS A 421 8.07 17.66 14.78
N LEU A 422 7.10 16.79 14.49
CA LEU A 422 5.68 17.06 14.65
C LEU A 422 5.19 16.45 15.97
N PHE A 423 4.49 17.21 16.80
CA PHE A 423 4.00 16.80 18.10
C PHE A 423 2.49 16.89 18.20
N ASP A 424 1.92 15.97 18.96
CA ASP A 424 0.49 15.95 19.31
C ASP A 424 0.32 15.60 20.78
N LEU A 425 -0.61 16.29 21.45
CA LEU A 425 -0.95 16.01 22.84
C LEU A 425 -1.90 14.82 22.93
N ASP A 426 -1.44 13.71 23.51
CA ASP A 426 -2.20 12.49 23.57
C ASP A 426 -3.50 12.66 24.37
N HIS A 427 -4.61 12.22 23.78
CA HIS A 427 -5.93 12.28 24.40
C HIS A 427 -6.41 13.70 24.76
N PHE A 428 -5.93 14.75 24.09
CA PHE A 428 -6.34 16.13 24.33
C PHE A 428 -7.86 16.34 24.26
N GLN A 429 -8.56 15.62 23.38
CA GLN A 429 -10.02 15.66 23.31
C GLN A 429 -10.69 15.30 24.66
N ARG A 430 -10.16 14.34 25.42
CA ARG A 430 -10.69 13.99 26.75
C ARG A 430 -10.51 15.12 27.75
N VAL A 431 -9.44 15.91 27.61
CA VAL A 431 -9.23 17.11 28.45
C VAL A 431 -10.34 18.13 28.18
N ASN A 432 -10.66 18.38 26.91
CA ASN A 432 -11.78 19.24 26.53
C ASN A 432 -13.14 18.71 27.00
N GLU A 433 -13.38 17.40 26.90
CA GLU A 433 -14.63 16.78 27.34
C GLU A 433 -14.81 16.84 28.87
N GLN A 434 -13.72 16.73 29.63
CA GLN A 434 -13.78 16.70 31.11
C GLN A 434 -13.85 18.09 31.76
N GLY A 435 -13.33 19.14 31.10
CA GLY A 435 -13.25 20.48 31.71
C GLY A 435 -13.55 21.66 30.78
N GLY A 436 -14.06 21.40 29.58
CA GLY A 436 -14.41 22.41 28.60
C GLY A 436 -13.21 23.01 27.86
N HIS A 437 -13.50 23.82 26.84
CA HIS A 437 -12.47 24.42 25.98
C HIS A 437 -11.49 25.34 26.73
N ALA A 438 -11.95 26.05 27.76
CA ALA A 438 -11.07 26.90 28.58
C ALA A 438 -9.96 26.10 29.28
N LEU A 439 -10.24 24.86 29.69
CA LEU A 439 -9.22 23.96 30.25
C LEU A 439 -8.20 23.54 29.19
N GLY A 440 -8.67 23.17 28.00
CA GLY A 440 -7.81 22.83 26.87
C GLY A 440 -6.90 23.99 26.45
N ASP A 441 -7.44 25.21 26.42
CA ASP A 441 -6.70 26.42 26.07
C ASP A 441 -5.51 26.68 27.03
N GLU A 442 -5.69 26.47 28.33
CA GLU A 442 -4.60 26.61 29.31
C GLU A 442 -3.52 25.52 29.16
N VAL A 443 -3.92 24.29 28.80
CA VAL A 443 -2.96 23.22 28.48
C VAL A 443 -2.17 23.56 27.22
N LEU A 444 -2.83 24.07 26.18
CA LEU A 444 -2.19 24.48 24.93
C LEU A 444 -1.21 25.64 25.13
N LYS A 445 -1.56 26.64 25.95
CA LYS A 445 -0.65 27.76 26.29
C LYS A 445 0.60 27.26 27.02
N GLN A 446 0.45 26.34 27.97
CA GLN A 446 1.58 25.76 28.69
C GLN A 446 2.46 24.89 27.79
N ALA A 447 1.86 24.05 26.93
CA ALA A 447 2.60 23.25 25.95
C ALA A 447 3.39 24.16 24.99
N ALA A 448 2.76 25.24 24.51
CA ALA A 448 3.41 26.23 23.68
C ALA A 448 4.57 26.95 24.39
N SER A 449 4.39 27.34 25.66
CA SER A 449 5.45 27.94 26.47
C SER A 449 6.65 27.00 26.61
N ARG A 450 6.40 25.73 26.95
CA ARG A 450 7.47 24.72 27.09
C ARG A 450 8.23 24.51 25.78
N LEU A 451 7.53 24.45 24.66
CA LEU A 451 8.14 24.33 23.33
C LEU A 451 8.94 25.58 22.96
N HIS A 452 8.43 26.77 23.28
CA HIS A 452 9.13 28.03 23.05
C HIS A 452 10.42 28.13 23.86
N ASP A 453 10.33 27.83 25.17
CA ASP A 453 11.47 27.86 26.09
C ASP A 453 12.54 26.82 25.70
N PHE A 454 12.11 25.64 25.25
CA PHE A 454 13.01 24.62 24.71
C PHE A 454 13.68 25.07 23.40
N ALA A 455 12.92 25.71 22.51
CA ALA A 455 13.43 26.12 21.21
C ALA A 455 14.51 27.21 21.34
N GLY A 456 14.29 28.17 22.23
CA GLY A 456 15.20 29.29 22.45
C GLY A 456 15.55 30.04 21.15
N PRO A 457 16.77 30.59 21.03
CA PRO A 457 17.18 31.31 19.83
C PRO A 457 17.71 30.40 18.71
N ARG A 458 17.88 29.09 18.95
CA ARG A 458 18.54 28.16 18.02
C ARG A 458 17.58 27.30 17.22
N HIS A 459 16.36 27.12 17.71
CA HIS A 459 15.36 26.25 17.11
C HIS A 459 14.09 27.06 16.84
N TYR A 460 13.18 26.47 16.06
CA TYR A 460 11.94 27.15 15.69
C TYR A 460 10.72 26.34 16.07
N ALA A 461 9.85 26.89 16.92
CA ALA A 461 8.60 26.25 17.34
C ALA A 461 7.40 26.95 16.68
N ALA A 462 6.42 26.17 16.22
CA ALA A 462 5.19 26.66 15.61
C ALA A 462 3.98 25.81 16.02
N ARG A 463 2.78 26.37 15.84
CA ARG A 463 1.52 25.65 16.04
C ARG A 463 0.74 25.58 14.73
N LEU A 464 0.30 24.38 14.34
CA LEU A 464 -0.44 24.17 13.09
C LEU A 464 -1.96 24.36 13.25
N GLY A 465 -2.46 24.20 14.48
CA GLY A 465 -3.87 24.23 14.83
C GLY A 465 -4.23 23.06 15.74
N GLY A 466 -5.35 23.14 16.47
CA GLY A 466 -5.73 22.09 17.42
C GLY A 466 -4.65 21.84 18.48
N ASP A 467 -4.28 20.59 18.68
CA ASP A 467 -3.24 20.08 19.57
C ASP A 467 -1.89 19.78 18.87
N GLU A 468 -1.74 20.23 17.62
CA GLU A 468 -0.56 19.96 16.78
C GLU A 468 0.48 21.08 16.83
N PHE A 469 1.71 20.69 17.15
CA PHE A 469 2.87 21.58 17.21
C PHE A 469 4.01 21.08 16.32
N VAL A 470 4.88 21.99 15.88
CA VAL A 470 6.06 21.67 15.08
C VAL A 470 7.28 22.27 15.76
N LEU A 471 8.38 21.51 15.81
CA LEU A 471 9.70 21.99 16.17
C LEU A 471 10.68 21.70 15.04
N LEU A 472 11.39 22.73 14.58
CA LEU A 472 12.50 22.62 13.66
C LEU A 472 13.81 22.68 14.44
N LEU A 473 14.65 21.67 14.24
CA LEU A 473 16.00 21.61 14.80
C LEU A 473 17.01 21.68 13.65
N PRO A 474 17.43 22.90 13.24
CA PRO A 474 18.42 23.05 12.19
C PRO A 474 19.85 22.79 12.67
N ASP A 475 20.73 22.54 11.72
CA ASP A 475 22.19 22.47 11.90
C ASP A 475 22.66 21.50 13.00
N LEU A 476 22.06 20.30 13.03
CA LEU A 476 22.50 19.24 13.92
C LEU A 476 23.60 18.37 13.29
N PRO A 477 24.57 17.87 14.07
CA PRO A 477 25.70 17.11 13.53
C PRO A 477 25.29 15.68 13.11
N ASP A 478 24.38 15.06 13.84
CA ASP A 478 23.97 13.67 13.63
C ASP A 478 22.56 13.39 14.21
N ARG A 479 22.04 12.20 13.90
CA ARG A 479 20.77 11.71 14.45
C ARG A 479 20.79 11.59 15.98
N ALA A 480 21.92 11.23 16.57
CA ALA A 480 22.03 11.07 18.02
C ALA A 480 21.83 12.40 18.76
N ALA A 481 22.21 13.52 18.15
CA ALA A 481 21.93 14.86 18.67
C ALA A 481 20.42 15.19 18.64
N VAL A 482 19.70 14.75 17.59
CA VAL A 482 18.24 14.87 17.51
C VAL A 482 17.58 14.05 18.62
N GLU A 483 17.99 12.79 18.78
CA GLU A 483 17.45 11.87 19.80
C GLU A 483 17.60 12.45 21.21
N ARG A 484 18.81 12.92 21.58
CA ARG A 484 19.04 13.57 22.89
C ARG A 484 18.21 14.83 23.09
N ALA A 485 17.98 15.62 22.03
CA ALA A 485 17.14 16.81 22.12
C ALA A 485 15.68 16.43 22.39
N LEU A 486 15.16 15.45 21.64
CA LEU A 486 13.78 14.98 21.78
C LEU A 486 13.51 14.26 23.10
N GLU A 487 14.43 13.46 23.62
CA GLU A 487 14.29 12.83 24.95
C GLU A 487 14.08 13.88 26.04
N ARG A 488 14.88 14.96 26.03
CA ARG A 488 14.71 16.07 26.98
C ARG A 488 13.38 16.79 26.82
N LEU A 489 12.97 17.03 25.57
CA LEU A 489 11.70 17.71 25.29
C LEU A 489 10.50 16.84 25.69
N MET A 490 10.53 15.53 25.42
CA MET A 490 9.45 14.62 25.79
C MET A 490 9.27 14.54 27.31
N LEU A 491 10.37 14.57 28.09
CA LEU A 491 10.31 14.70 29.54
C LEU A 491 9.65 16.02 29.99
N LEU A 492 10.04 17.14 29.38
CA LEU A 492 9.44 18.46 29.66
C LEU A 492 7.94 18.50 29.31
N MET A 493 7.54 17.84 28.23
CA MET A 493 6.14 17.76 27.80
C MET A 493 5.31 16.86 28.72
N ALA A 494 5.91 15.83 29.33
CA ALA A 494 5.23 14.93 30.26
C ALA A 494 4.95 15.55 31.65
N ASP A 495 5.57 16.69 31.98
CA ASP A 495 5.33 17.39 33.25
C ASP A 495 3.87 17.81 33.41
N GLY A 496 3.35 17.72 34.64
CA GLY A 496 1.94 18.04 34.93
C GLY A 496 1.54 19.45 34.50
N TYR A 497 0.41 19.56 33.80
CA TYR A 497 -0.19 20.82 33.36
C TYR A 497 -1.09 21.38 34.46
N ARG A 498 -0.98 22.68 34.76
CA ARG A 498 -1.76 23.34 35.81
C ARG A 498 -2.91 24.14 35.22
N ALA A 499 -4.13 23.87 35.64
CA ALA A 499 -5.28 24.68 35.27
C ALA A 499 -6.17 24.89 36.50
N GLY A 500 -6.09 26.08 37.09
CA GLY A 500 -6.68 26.36 38.40
C GLY A 500 -6.08 25.46 39.50
N PRO A 501 -6.88 24.82 40.36
CA PRO A 501 -6.39 23.98 41.47
C PRO A 501 -6.05 22.54 41.04
N ARG A 502 -6.26 22.14 39.78
CA ARG A 502 -6.03 20.76 39.31
C ARG A 502 -4.70 20.64 38.56
N ALA A 503 -4.00 19.53 38.82
CA ALA A 503 -2.88 19.07 38.02
C ALA A 503 -3.38 17.99 37.04
N LEU A 504 -3.09 18.17 35.75
CA LEU A 504 -3.43 17.23 34.68
C LEU A 504 -2.16 16.57 34.14
N SER A 505 -2.20 15.26 33.93
CA SER A 505 -1.14 14.54 33.24
C SER A 505 -1.57 14.31 31.79
N VAL A 506 -0.81 14.89 30.85
CA VAL A 506 -1.01 14.74 29.41
C VAL A 506 0.33 14.35 28.84
N SER A 507 0.40 13.25 28.08
CA SER A 507 1.60 12.86 27.34
C SER A 507 1.59 13.49 25.95
N ALA A 508 2.74 13.47 25.27
CA ALA A 508 2.83 13.86 23.87
C ALA A 508 3.40 12.70 23.05
N SER A 509 2.97 12.60 21.79
CA SER A 509 3.59 11.73 20.80
C SER A 509 4.31 12.61 19.77
N ALA A 510 5.44 12.15 19.25
CA ALA A 510 6.22 12.90 18.26
C ALA A 510 6.57 12.06 17.02
N GLY A 511 6.45 12.66 15.85
CA GLY A 511 6.91 12.13 14.58
C GLY A 511 8.08 12.96 14.03
N VAL A 512 9.14 12.30 13.60
CA VAL A 512 10.39 12.98 13.22
C VAL A 512 10.77 12.63 11.80
N ALA A 513 10.97 13.64 10.96
CA ALA A 513 11.59 13.48 9.65
C ALA A 513 12.96 14.16 9.62
N LEU A 514 13.97 13.43 9.14
CA LEU A 514 15.34 13.90 9.05
C LEU A 514 15.70 14.24 7.60
N HIS A 515 16.39 15.35 7.41
CA HIS A 515 16.93 15.75 6.12
C HIS A 515 18.43 16.03 6.23
N ALA A 516 19.24 15.27 5.47
CA ALA A 516 20.70 15.32 5.47
C ALA A 516 21.25 15.77 4.09
N GLY A 517 20.61 16.78 3.48
CA GLY A 517 20.92 17.23 2.12
C GLY A 517 20.16 16.47 1.02
N GLY A 518 20.19 17.01 -0.20
CA GLY A 518 19.42 16.53 -1.35
C GLY A 518 18.18 17.36 -1.66
N ASP A 519 17.40 16.93 -2.65
CA ASP A 519 16.23 17.69 -3.13
C ASP A 519 14.94 17.11 -2.54
N ILE A 520 14.40 17.77 -1.52
CA ILE A 520 13.09 17.46 -0.91
C ILE A 520 12.31 18.76 -0.69
N SER A 521 10.99 18.72 -0.89
CA SER A 521 10.12 19.87 -0.60
C SER A 521 9.74 19.93 0.89
N ALA A 522 9.47 21.14 1.39
CA ALA A 522 8.94 21.37 2.74
C ALA A 522 7.69 20.51 3.02
N ASP A 523 6.75 20.47 2.07
CA ASP A 523 5.53 19.67 2.16
C ASP A 523 5.82 18.16 2.30
N SER A 524 6.83 17.66 1.60
CA SER A 524 7.18 16.24 1.68
C SER A 524 7.79 15.90 3.03
N LEU A 525 8.66 16.77 3.57
CA LEU A 525 9.30 16.55 4.86
C LEU A 525 8.30 16.67 6.03
N LEU A 526 7.37 17.63 5.98
CA LEU A 526 6.26 17.72 6.94
C LEU A 526 5.35 16.48 6.85
N ARG A 527 5.05 16.00 5.65
CA ARG A 527 4.26 14.77 5.46
C ARG A 527 4.96 13.54 6.03
N HIS A 528 6.27 13.43 5.89
CA HIS A 528 7.06 12.36 6.50
C HIS A 528 6.99 12.42 8.04
N ALA A 529 7.10 13.62 8.63
CA ALA A 529 6.97 13.80 10.07
C ALA A 529 5.56 13.45 10.57
N ASP A 530 4.52 13.83 9.81
CA ASP A 530 3.13 13.45 10.10
C ASP A 530 2.89 11.94 10.03
N GLN A 531 3.45 11.27 9.01
CA GLN A 531 3.40 9.82 8.90
C GLN A 531 4.06 9.15 10.11
N ALA A 532 5.24 9.62 10.51
CA ALA A 532 5.92 9.11 11.70
C ALA A 532 5.10 9.37 12.97
N LEU A 533 4.46 10.54 13.11
CA LEU A 533 3.62 10.86 14.27
C LEU A 533 2.42 9.92 14.36
N TYR A 534 1.79 9.62 13.23
CA TYR A 534 0.72 8.63 13.16
C TYR A 534 1.19 7.25 13.63
N GLN A 535 2.42 6.83 13.27
CA GLN A 535 2.99 5.57 13.75
C GLN A 535 3.28 5.58 15.25
N ALA A 536 3.79 6.69 15.80
CA ALA A 536 3.95 6.84 17.26
C ALA A 536 2.61 6.62 17.99
N LYS A 537 1.51 7.17 17.44
CA LYS A 537 0.16 6.98 17.99
C LYS A 537 -0.33 5.53 17.88
N LEU A 538 -0.06 4.85 16.77
CA LEU A 538 -0.46 3.44 16.56
C LEU A 538 0.31 2.46 17.44
N THR A 539 1.60 2.69 17.64
CA THR A 539 2.51 1.79 18.36
C THR A 539 2.51 1.99 19.87
N GLY A 540 1.62 2.83 20.41
CA GLY A 540 1.36 2.93 21.85
C GLY A 540 1.33 4.33 22.45
N ARG A 541 1.48 5.40 21.64
CA ARG A 541 1.55 6.81 22.11
C ARG A 541 2.71 7.06 23.07
N ASN A 542 2.84 8.29 23.58
CA ASN A 542 3.89 8.72 24.52
C ASN A 542 5.32 8.31 24.07
N LYS A 543 5.62 8.50 22.78
CA LYS A 543 6.89 8.11 22.19
C LYS A 543 7.23 8.94 20.96
N VAL A 544 8.50 8.85 20.57
CA VAL A 544 9.04 9.43 19.35
C VAL A 544 9.14 8.32 18.30
N HIS A 545 8.66 8.58 17.09
CA HIS A 545 8.89 7.71 15.94
C HIS A 545 9.61 8.47 14.84
N TYR A 546 10.60 7.84 14.21
CA TYR A 546 11.34 8.42 13.11
C TYR A 546 10.77 7.88 11.81
N PHE A 547 10.58 8.76 10.83
CA PHE A 547 10.11 8.37 9.52
C PHE A 547 11.07 7.38 8.87
N ASP A 548 10.53 6.23 8.47
CA ASP A 548 11.21 5.21 7.70
C ASP A 548 10.23 4.66 6.66
N ALA A 549 10.52 4.94 5.37
CA ALA A 549 9.61 4.64 4.27
C ALA A 549 9.25 3.15 4.18
N GLU A 550 10.16 2.24 4.54
CA GLU A 550 9.94 0.80 4.44
C GLU A 550 9.14 0.26 5.63
N LEU A 551 9.46 0.72 6.85
CA LEU A 551 8.76 0.33 8.07
C LEU A 551 7.32 0.86 8.09
N ASP A 552 7.11 2.10 7.64
CA ASP A 552 5.81 2.78 7.74
C ASP A 552 4.78 2.22 6.74
N GLU A 553 5.21 1.74 5.57
CA GLU A 553 4.35 1.06 4.59
C GLU A 553 3.88 -0.33 5.09
N GLN A 554 4.77 -1.07 5.76
CA GLN A 554 4.46 -2.37 6.34
C GLN A 554 3.43 -2.27 7.47
N VAL A 555 3.60 -1.32 8.39
CA VAL A 555 2.68 -1.14 9.53
C VAL A 555 1.29 -0.69 9.07
N ARG A 556 1.21 0.21 8.07
CA ARG A 556 -0.09 0.66 7.52
C ARG A 556 -0.85 -0.47 6.84
N THR A 557 -0.15 -1.30 6.08
CA THR A 557 -0.72 -2.47 5.41
C THR A 557 -1.23 -3.49 6.43
N HIS A 558 -0.46 -3.72 7.51
CA HIS A 558 -0.84 -4.64 8.57
C HIS A 558 -2.08 -4.16 9.36
N HIS A 559 -2.17 -2.86 9.66
CA HIS A 559 -3.32 -2.29 10.37
C HIS A 559 -4.61 -2.34 9.54
N ASN A 560 -4.52 -2.00 8.25
CA ASN A 560 -5.67 -2.07 7.34
C ASN A 560 -6.19 -3.50 7.22
N ARG A 561 -5.30 -4.48 7.01
CA ARG A 561 -5.68 -5.90 6.93
C ARG A 561 -6.31 -6.40 8.23
N ARG A 562 -5.82 -5.97 9.41
CA ARG A 562 -6.46 -6.32 10.70
C ARG A 562 -7.87 -5.75 10.83
N THR A 563 -8.09 -4.53 10.36
CA THR A 563 -9.41 -3.89 10.35
C THR A 563 -10.37 -4.63 9.43
N GLU A 564 -9.90 -5.07 8.25
CA GLU A 564 -10.69 -5.89 7.33
C GLU A 564 -11.10 -7.23 7.95
N VAL A 565 -10.18 -7.96 8.59
CA VAL A 565 -10.50 -9.23 9.27
C VAL A 565 -11.49 -9.02 10.42
N ARG A 566 -11.38 -7.92 11.17
CA ARG A 566 -12.37 -7.58 12.19
C ARG A 566 -13.75 -7.28 11.59
N GLY A 567 -13.78 -6.62 10.44
CA GLY A 567 -14.99 -6.40 9.65
C GLY A 567 -15.61 -7.73 9.23
N ALA A 568 -14.80 -8.64 8.68
CA ALA A 568 -15.24 -9.97 8.24
C ALA A 568 -15.90 -10.78 9.36
N LEU A 569 -15.32 -10.76 10.56
CA LEU A 569 -15.90 -11.40 11.74
C LEU A 569 -17.27 -10.81 12.09
N ARG A 570 -17.41 -9.48 12.09
CA ARG A 570 -18.67 -8.80 12.41
C ARG A 570 -19.75 -8.98 11.35
N ASN A 571 -19.35 -9.09 10.09
CA ASN A 571 -20.24 -9.23 8.94
C ASN A 571 -20.64 -10.70 8.66
N GLY A 572 -20.11 -11.67 9.41
CA GLY A 572 -20.37 -13.10 9.16
C GLY A 572 -19.75 -13.62 7.86
N GLU A 573 -18.65 -13.00 7.41
CA GLU A 573 -17.95 -13.39 6.17
C GLU A 573 -16.99 -14.58 6.37
N LEU A 574 -16.71 -14.95 7.62
CA LEU A 574 -15.91 -16.11 7.98
C LEU A 574 -16.79 -17.36 8.05
N CYS A 575 -16.45 -18.38 7.27
CA CYS A 575 -17.19 -19.64 7.17
C CYS A 575 -16.26 -20.85 7.30
N LEU A 576 -16.85 -22.02 7.57
CA LEU A 576 -16.11 -23.29 7.67
C LEU A 576 -16.31 -24.14 6.42
N TYR A 577 -15.21 -24.68 5.93
CA TYR A 577 -15.18 -25.78 4.98
C TYR A 577 -14.76 -27.03 5.75
N TYR A 578 -15.19 -28.19 5.28
CA TYR A 578 -15.01 -29.46 5.96
C TYR A 578 -14.23 -30.41 5.07
N GLN A 579 -13.16 -31.00 5.60
CA GLN A 579 -12.39 -32.02 4.92
C GLN A 579 -12.59 -33.38 5.59
N PRO A 580 -13.00 -34.43 4.83
CA PRO A 580 -13.24 -35.75 5.40
C PRO A 580 -11.98 -36.44 5.92
N LYS A 581 -12.12 -37.05 7.10
CA LYS A 581 -11.18 -38.01 7.71
C LYS A 581 -11.71 -39.42 7.49
N LEU A 582 -10.86 -40.31 6.97
CA LEU A 582 -11.25 -41.66 6.58
C LEU A 582 -10.46 -42.72 7.33
N ASP A 583 -11.13 -43.77 7.78
CA ASP A 583 -10.49 -45.06 8.04
C ASP A 583 -10.37 -45.82 6.72
N MET A 584 -9.15 -45.83 6.16
CA MET A 584 -8.85 -46.46 4.87
C MET A 584 -9.01 -47.98 4.90
N ARG A 585 -8.84 -48.61 6.08
CA ARG A 585 -8.98 -50.06 6.25
C ARG A 585 -10.45 -50.44 6.25
N ALA A 586 -11.25 -49.78 7.08
CA ALA A 586 -12.69 -50.02 7.17
C ALA A 586 -13.47 -49.44 5.98
N GLY A 587 -12.89 -48.48 5.25
CA GLY A 587 -13.54 -47.78 4.15
C GLY A 587 -14.69 -46.88 4.62
N ARG A 588 -14.61 -46.30 5.82
CA ARG A 588 -15.67 -45.48 6.40
C ARG A 588 -15.15 -44.11 6.82
N ILE A 589 -16.02 -43.12 6.76
CA ILE A 589 -15.76 -41.77 7.25
C ILE A 589 -15.78 -41.81 8.78
N VAL A 590 -14.74 -41.27 9.40
CA VAL A 590 -14.61 -41.21 10.87
C VAL A 590 -14.86 -39.81 11.43
N GLY A 591 -14.67 -38.78 10.60
CA GLY A 591 -14.78 -37.40 11.04
C GLY A 591 -14.57 -36.41 9.91
N MET A 592 -14.54 -35.14 10.27
CA MET A 592 -14.27 -34.00 9.40
C MET A 592 -13.30 -33.04 10.10
N GLU A 593 -12.38 -32.43 9.38
CA GLU A 593 -11.65 -31.27 9.87
C GLU A 593 -12.35 -29.99 9.43
N ALA A 594 -12.64 -29.09 10.37
CA ALA A 594 -13.22 -27.78 10.11
C ALA A 594 -12.11 -26.77 9.79
N LEU A 595 -12.09 -26.32 8.54
CA LEU A 595 -11.09 -25.45 7.97
C LEU A 595 -11.69 -24.07 7.70
N LEU A 596 -11.17 -23.06 8.39
CA LEU A 596 -11.63 -21.68 8.25
C LEU A 596 -11.41 -21.15 6.83
N ARG A 597 -12.40 -20.45 6.30
CA ARG A 597 -12.34 -19.70 5.04
C ARG A 597 -12.94 -18.32 5.24
N TRP A 598 -12.47 -17.36 4.45
CA TRP A 598 -13.06 -16.04 4.39
C TRP A 598 -13.72 -15.84 3.03
N ASN A 599 -15.04 -15.70 3.02
CA ASN A 599 -15.80 -15.35 1.82
C ASN A 599 -15.70 -13.85 1.56
N HIS A 600 -14.57 -13.42 1.02
CA HIS A 600 -14.26 -12.01 0.85
C HIS A 600 -15.08 -11.40 -0.31
N PRO A 601 -15.80 -10.26 -0.11
CA PRO A 601 -16.72 -9.69 -1.09
C PRO A 601 -16.16 -9.44 -2.48
N ARG A 602 -14.85 -9.15 -2.57
CA ARG A 602 -14.14 -8.88 -3.84
C ARG A 602 -13.21 -10.00 -4.32
N ARG A 603 -12.76 -10.88 -3.43
CA ARG A 603 -11.70 -11.87 -3.72
C ARG A 603 -12.24 -13.30 -3.79
N GLY A 604 -13.52 -13.49 -3.46
CA GLY A 604 -14.10 -14.83 -3.30
C GLY A 604 -13.55 -15.52 -2.06
N VAL A 605 -13.43 -16.84 -2.11
CA VAL A 605 -13.02 -17.67 -0.97
C VAL A 605 -11.51 -17.57 -0.76
N VAL A 606 -11.10 -16.98 0.36
CA VAL A 606 -9.71 -16.79 0.78
C VAL A 606 -9.35 -17.80 1.87
N GLY A 607 -8.17 -18.42 1.76
CA GLY A 607 -7.66 -19.40 2.72
C GLY A 607 -7.05 -18.76 3.98
N PRO A 608 -6.89 -19.53 5.08
CA PRO A 608 -6.45 -19.01 6.38
C PRO A 608 -5.03 -18.41 6.35
N ALA A 609 -4.12 -18.98 5.55
CA ALA A 609 -2.74 -18.49 5.42
C ALA A 609 -2.65 -17.03 4.92
N ASP A 610 -3.66 -16.53 4.20
CA ASP A 610 -3.67 -15.17 3.66
C ASP A 610 -4.09 -14.10 4.69
N PHE A 611 -4.73 -14.47 5.80
CA PHE A 611 -5.32 -13.50 6.74
C PHE A 611 -5.12 -13.81 8.22
N LEU A 612 -4.93 -15.07 8.63
CA LEU A 612 -4.66 -15.41 10.03
C LEU A 612 -3.33 -14.84 10.57
N PRO A 613 -2.21 -14.82 9.82
CA PRO A 613 -0.95 -14.26 10.33
C PRO A 613 -1.06 -12.78 10.77
N VAL A 614 -2.00 -12.03 10.17
CA VAL A 614 -2.23 -10.61 10.49
C VAL A 614 -2.85 -10.42 11.88
N VAL A 615 -3.56 -11.44 12.39
CA VAL A 615 -4.34 -11.37 13.63
C VAL A 615 -3.83 -12.29 14.73
N GLU A 616 -2.91 -13.19 14.41
CA GLU A 616 -2.36 -14.23 15.30
C GLU A 616 -1.86 -13.68 16.65
N HIS A 617 -1.18 -12.54 16.62
CA HIS A 617 -0.69 -11.85 17.82
C HIS A 617 -1.64 -10.77 18.35
N SER A 618 -2.94 -10.90 18.13
CA SER A 618 -3.95 -9.97 18.65
C SER A 618 -5.12 -10.71 19.30
N ASP A 619 -5.89 -10.05 20.17
CA ASP A 619 -7.05 -10.69 20.81
C ASP A 619 -8.15 -11.11 19.82
N LEU A 620 -8.12 -10.55 18.61
CA LEU A 620 -9.04 -10.91 17.53
C LEU A 620 -8.92 -12.38 17.12
N ILE A 621 -7.76 -13.03 17.30
CA ILE A 621 -7.62 -14.47 17.01
C ILE A 621 -8.49 -15.33 17.94
N ALA A 622 -8.65 -14.91 19.20
CA ALA A 622 -9.50 -15.60 20.16
C ALA A 622 -10.98 -15.38 19.81
N ASP A 623 -11.36 -14.16 19.42
CA ASP A 623 -12.74 -13.87 18.99
C ASP A 623 -13.11 -14.68 17.72
N ILE A 624 -12.17 -14.84 16.79
CA ILE A 624 -12.33 -15.73 15.62
C ILE A 624 -12.46 -17.18 16.08
N GLY A 625 -11.59 -17.65 16.96
CA GLY A 625 -11.62 -19.01 17.49
C GLY A 625 -12.95 -19.36 18.16
N ASP A 626 -13.50 -18.45 18.97
CA ASP A 626 -14.82 -18.58 19.58
C ASP A 626 -15.94 -18.68 18.54
N GLN A 627 -15.87 -17.92 17.44
CA GLN A 627 -16.85 -18.04 16.36
C GLN A 627 -16.69 -19.34 15.58
N VAL A 628 -15.46 -19.79 15.34
CA VAL A 628 -15.17 -21.08 14.70
C VAL A 628 -15.74 -22.25 15.52
N LEU A 629 -15.52 -22.25 16.84
CA LEU A 629 -16.08 -23.27 17.73
C LEU A 629 -17.60 -23.32 17.68
N ARG A 630 -18.27 -22.16 17.74
CA ARG A 630 -19.74 -22.08 17.60
C ARG A 630 -20.22 -22.59 16.25
N GLN A 631 -19.54 -22.22 15.15
CA GLN A 631 -19.92 -22.69 13.81
C GLN A 631 -19.75 -24.22 13.68
N ALA A 632 -18.66 -24.78 14.22
CA ALA A 632 -18.41 -26.21 14.19
C ALA A 632 -19.45 -26.99 15.02
N LEU A 633 -19.79 -26.52 16.22
CA LEU A 633 -20.82 -27.15 17.07
C LEU A 633 -22.22 -27.06 16.46
N ARG A 634 -22.59 -25.92 15.86
CA ARG A 634 -23.83 -25.81 15.06
C ARG A 634 -23.89 -26.85 13.95
N GLN A 635 -22.77 -27.06 13.26
CA GLN A 635 -22.73 -28.02 12.16
C GLN A 635 -22.80 -29.46 12.66
N LEU A 636 -22.14 -29.77 13.78
CA LEU A 636 -22.25 -31.06 14.47
C LEU A 636 -23.70 -31.35 14.85
N ASP A 637 -24.39 -30.40 15.46
CA ASP A 637 -25.81 -30.54 15.83
C ASP A 637 -26.68 -30.85 14.61
N ALA A 638 -26.48 -30.11 13.52
CA ALA A 638 -27.20 -30.33 12.26
C ALA A 638 -26.94 -31.71 11.65
N TRP A 639 -25.69 -32.21 11.67
CA TRP A 639 -25.35 -33.54 11.16
C TRP A 639 -25.87 -34.67 12.05
N ARG A 640 -25.89 -34.48 13.37
CA ARG A 640 -26.48 -35.45 14.32
C ARG A 640 -27.98 -35.63 14.07
N GLY A 641 -28.70 -34.54 13.81
CA GLY A 641 -30.11 -34.59 13.42
C GLY A 641 -30.38 -35.42 12.16
N LEU A 642 -29.34 -35.68 11.35
CA LEU A 642 -29.38 -36.49 10.13
C LEU A 642 -28.66 -37.85 10.29
N HIS A 643 -28.40 -38.27 11.53
CA HIS A 643 -27.73 -39.53 11.89
C HIS A 643 -26.28 -39.67 11.37
N ALA A 644 -25.59 -38.56 11.16
CA ALA A 644 -24.16 -38.55 10.83
C ALA A 644 -23.33 -38.28 12.10
N ASP A 645 -22.95 -39.34 12.82
CA ASP A 645 -22.16 -39.28 14.05
C ASP A 645 -20.65 -39.11 13.78
N TRP A 646 -20.27 -38.01 13.14
CA TRP A 646 -18.88 -37.69 12.83
C TRP A 646 -18.22 -36.82 13.88
N VAL A 647 -16.92 -37.06 14.10
CA VAL A 647 -16.08 -36.20 14.91
C VAL A 647 -15.69 -34.98 14.09
N VAL A 648 -15.82 -33.77 14.63
CA VAL A 648 -15.33 -32.56 13.98
C VAL A 648 -14.10 -32.04 14.73
N SER A 649 -13.00 -31.91 14.00
CA SER A 649 -11.76 -31.39 14.54
C SER A 649 -11.59 -29.91 14.18
N VAL A 650 -11.14 -29.09 15.14
CA VAL A 650 -11.01 -27.64 15.00
C VAL A 650 -9.61 -27.20 15.43
N ASN A 651 -8.92 -26.48 14.55
CA ASN A 651 -7.65 -25.85 14.84
C ASN A 651 -7.79 -24.69 15.84
N ILE A 652 -6.98 -24.71 16.91
CA ILE A 652 -6.95 -23.67 17.93
C ILE A 652 -5.58 -23.00 17.98
N ALA A 653 -5.55 -21.68 17.75
CA ALA A 653 -4.34 -20.88 17.86
C ALA A 653 -3.81 -20.82 19.30
N ALA A 654 -2.48 -20.79 19.46
CA ALA A 654 -1.80 -20.77 20.76
C ALA A 654 -2.34 -19.69 21.72
N ARG A 655 -2.46 -18.45 21.23
CA ARG A 655 -2.94 -17.31 22.03
C ARG A 655 -4.39 -17.49 22.48
N HIS A 656 -5.23 -18.15 21.68
CA HIS A 656 -6.61 -18.45 22.08
C HIS A 656 -6.61 -19.50 23.19
N PHE A 657 -5.86 -20.59 23.01
CA PHE A 657 -5.76 -21.69 23.97
C PHE A 657 -5.20 -21.26 25.33
N GLN A 658 -4.20 -20.38 25.32
CA GLN A 658 -3.51 -19.90 26.53
C GLN A 658 -4.28 -18.80 27.28
N LYS A 659 -5.47 -18.39 26.81
CA LYS A 659 -6.26 -17.40 27.55
C LYS A 659 -6.68 -17.96 28.92
N PRO A 660 -6.55 -17.18 30.01
CA PRO A 660 -6.95 -17.64 31.34
C PRO A 660 -8.41 -18.07 31.45
N ASP A 661 -9.29 -17.49 30.62
CA ASP A 661 -10.73 -17.78 30.58
C ASP A 661 -11.13 -18.79 29.48
N PHE A 662 -10.18 -19.44 28.80
CA PHE A 662 -10.45 -20.34 27.68
C PHE A 662 -11.43 -21.47 28.03
N VAL A 663 -11.18 -22.21 29.12
CA VAL A 663 -12.04 -23.36 29.49
C VAL A 663 -13.43 -22.90 29.91
N ALA A 664 -13.53 -21.77 30.63
CA ALA A 664 -14.82 -21.19 31.01
C ALA A 664 -15.64 -20.75 29.77
N ARG A 665 -14.97 -20.15 28.77
CA ARG A 665 -15.59 -19.80 27.49
C ARG A 665 -16.02 -21.03 26.70
N LEU A 666 -15.17 -22.06 26.63
CA LEU A 666 -15.49 -23.31 25.95
C LEU A 666 -16.72 -23.98 26.57
N ARG A 667 -16.82 -24.04 27.91
CA ARG A 667 -18.03 -24.52 28.60
C ARG A 667 -19.26 -23.71 28.20
N THR A 668 -19.16 -22.39 28.25
CA THR A 668 -20.25 -21.49 27.85
C THR A 668 -20.71 -21.75 26.40
N ILE A 669 -19.76 -21.98 25.48
CA ILE A 669 -20.05 -22.28 24.08
C ILE A 669 -20.71 -23.68 23.94
N LEU A 670 -20.25 -24.69 24.68
CA LEU A 670 -20.85 -26.03 24.67
C LEU A 670 -22.27 -26.03 25.24
N ASP A 671 -22.54 -25.21 26.26
CA ASP A 671 -23.87 -25.05 26.85
C ASP A 671 -24.88 -24.45 25.85
N GLU A 672 -24.42 -23.76 24.79
CA GLU A 672 -25.28 -23.33 23.68
C GLU A 672 -25.80 -24.52 22.83
N PHE A 673 -25.18 -25.71 22.93
CA PHE A 673 -25.45 -26.90 22.09
C PHE A 673 -25.58 -28.20 22.92
N PRO A 674 -26.62 -28.35 23.77
CA PRO A 674 -26.73 -29.46 24.73
C PRO A 674 -26.88 -30.85 24.07
N GLU A 675 -27.35 -30.92 22.82
CA GLU A 675 -27.56 -32.17 22.08
C GLU A 675 -26.27 -32.73 21.44
N VAL A 676 -25.18 -31.96 21.48
CA VAL A 676 -23.87 -32.36 20.93
C VAL A 676 -22.99 -32.88 22.08
N PRO A 677 -22.67 -34.19 22.12
CA PRO A 677 -21.73 -34.70 23.10
C PRO A 677 -20.36 -34.03 22.93
N PRO A 678 -19.72 -33.53 24.01
CA PRO A 678 -18.40 -32.89 23.91
C PRO A 678 -17.35 -33.77 23.23
N SER A 679 -17.46 -35.09 23.34
CA SER A 679 -16.57 -36.04 22.66
C SER A 679 -16.60 -35.94 21.14
N MET A 680 -17.62 -35.35 20.52
CA MET A 680 -17.67 -35.13 19.08
C MET A 680 -16.83 -33.95 18.60
N LEU A 681 -16.36 -33.10 19.51
CA LEU A 681 -15.42 -32.03 19.22
C LEU A 681 -13.99 -32.47 19.57
N GLU A 682 -13.09 -32.35 18.60
CA GLU A 682 -11.65 -32.56 18.79
C GLU A 682 -10.92 -31.23 18.55
N LEU A 683 -10.04 -30.83 19.45
CA LEU A 683 -9.24 -29.62 19.30
C LEU A 683 -7.84 -29.97 18.80
N GLU A 684 -7.41 -29.31 17.74
CA GLU A 684 -6.10 -29.50 17.13
C GLU A 684 -5.17 -28.36 17.56
N ILE A 685 -4.00 -28.72 18.07
CA ILE A 685 -2.99 -27.77 18.55
C ILE A 685 -1.67 -28.09 17.85
N LEU A 686 -1.03 -27.06 17.27
CA LEU A 686 0.28 -27.19 16.66
C LEU A 686 1.34 -27.64 17.66
N GLU A 687 2.22 -28.56 17.24
CA GLU A 687 3.36 -29.04 18.06
C GLU A 687 4.18 -27.86 18.63
N SER A 688 4.56 -26.91 17.78
CA SER A 688 5.40 -25.76 18.14
C SER A 688 4.78 -24.85 19.21
N SER A 689 3.45 -24.72 19.20
CA SER A 689 2.69 -23.89 20.14
C SER A 689 2.62 -24.53 21.52
N ALA A 690 2.60 -25.86 21.60
CA ALA A 690 2.57 -26.60 22.85
C ALA A 690 3.92 -26.55 23.60
N LEU A 691 5.02 -26.18 22.93
CA LEU A 691 6.38 -26.17 23.47
C LEU A 691 6.73 -24.94 24.32
N GLN A 692 5.96 -23.84 24.24
CA GLN A 692 6.30 -22.60 24.94
C GLN A 692 6.01 -22.65 26.45
N ASP A 693 4.93 -23.33 26.86
CA ASP A 693 4.58 -23.58 28.27
C ASP A 693 3.82 -24.90 28.43
N ILE A 694 4.57 -26.01 28.52
CA ILE A 694 4.00 -27.36 28.45
C ILE A 694 3.12 -27.71 29.66
N ASP A 695 3.45 -27.19 30.84
CA ASP A 695 2.71 -27.53 32.07
C ASP A 695 1.37 -26.79 32.10
N GLN A 696 1.35 -25.52 31.64
CA GLN A 696 0.09 -24.79 31.46
C GLN A 696 -0.79 -25.46 30.39
N VAL A 697 -0.22 -25.76 29.21
CA VAL A 697 -0.97 -26.42 28.11
C VAL A 697 -1.56 -27.75 28.57
N ARG A 698 -0.76 -28.56 29.29
CA ARG A 698 -1.21 -29.83 29.86
C ARG A 698 -2.38 -29.65 30.82
N ALA A 699 -2.32 -28.67 31.71
CA ALA A 699 -3.40 -28.41 32.67
C ALA A 699 -4.72 -28.07 31.94
N ILE A 700 -4.66 -27.20 30.93
CA ILE A 700 -5.82 -26.81 30.12
C ILE A 700 -6.39 -28.03 29.36
N MET A 701 -5.53 -28.86 28.75
CA MET A 701 -5.96 -30.07 28.05
C MET A 701 -6.69 -31.04 28.99
N LEU A 702 -6.14 -31.31 30.19
CA LEU A 702 -6.77 -32.18 31.18
C LEU A 702 -8.13 -31.64 31.63
N GLU A 703 -8.25 -30.32 31.82
CA GLU A 703 -9.52 -29.70 32.19
C GLU A 703 -10.57 -29.82 31.08
N CYS A 704 -10.17 -29.63 29.82
CA CYS A 704 -11.04 -29.83 28.66
C CYS A 704 -11.42 -31.31 28.47
N GLN A 705 -10.50 -32.25 28.69
CA GLN A 705 -10.78 -33.68 28.64
C GLN A 705 -11.74 -34.14 29.75
N ALA A 706 -11.70 -33.51 30.91
CA ALA A 706 -12.69 -33.75 31.97
C ALA A 706 -14.12 -33.32 31.55
N ILE A 707 -14.25 -32.43 30.56
CA ILE A 707 -15.54 -32.08 29.92
C ILE A 707 -15.93 -33.13 28.86
N GLY A 708 -14.97 -33.89 28.36
CA GLY A 708 -15.14 -34.91 27.31
C GLY A 708 -14.56 -34.50 25.96
N ILE A 709 -13.87 -33.36 25.85
CA ILE A 709 -13.24 -32.88 24.60
C ILE A 709 -12.00 -33.71 24.28
N ARG A 710 -11.79 -34.05 23.00
CA ARG A 710 -10.57 -34.74 22.54
C ARG A 710 -9.53 -33.77 22.02
N PHE A 711 -8.27 -34.21 22.00
CA PHE A 711 -7.17 -33.42 21.47
C PHE A 711 -6.35 -34.19 20.44
N ALA A 712 -6.00 -33.49 19.36
CA ALA A 712 -4.98 -33.92 18.41
C ALA A 712 -3.79 -32.96 18.43
N LEU A 713 -2.59 -33.52 18.29
CA LEU A 713 -1.38 -32.74 18.10
C LEU A 713 -1.07 -32.67 16.60
N ASP A 714 -0.99 -31.45 16.07
CA ASP A 714 -0.85 -31.17 14.64
C ASP A 714 0.58 -30.83 14.21
N ASP A 715 0.87 -30.97 12.92
CA ASP A 715 2.18 -30.78 12.27
C ASP A 715 3.33 -31.60 12.91
N PHE A 716 3.02 -32.80 13.43
CA PHE A 716 3.97 -33.57 14.22
C PHE A 716 5.17 -34.05 13.37
N GLY A 717 6.38 -33.73 13.83
CA GLY A 717 7.66 -34.15 13.23
C GLY A 717 8.40 -33.05 12.46
N THR A 718 7.81 -31.86 12.31
CA THR A 718 8.45 -30.70 11.69
C THR A 718 9.34 -29.91 12.66
N GLY A 719 9.21 -30.15 13.96
CA GLY A 719 10.01 -29.54 15.03
C GLY A 719 11.07 -30.48 15.64
N TYR A 720 11.90 -29.95 16.55
CA TYR A 720 12.82 -30.75 17.38
C TYR A 720 12.02 -31.49 18.48
N SER A 721 11.32 -32.57 18.12
CA SER A 721 10.54 -33.35 19.06
C SER A 721 11.44 -33.96 20.15
N SER A 722 11.37 -33.46 21.38
CA SER A 722 11.82 -34.24 22.54
C SER A 722 10.72 -35.25 22.86
N LEU A 723 11.02 -36.55 22.77
CA LEU A 723 10.15 -37.66 23.25
C LEU A 723 9.57 -37.41 24.65
N SER A 724 10.26 -36.60 25.46
CA SER A 724 9.81 -36.16 26.77
C SER A 724 8.51 -35.35 26.75
N TYR A 725 8.26 -34.57 25.69
CA TYR A 725 7.08 -33.70 25.57
C TYR A 725 5.84 -34.50 25.19
N LEU A 726 5.98 -35.41 24.22
CA LEU A 726 4.91 -36.31 23.82
C LEU A 726 4.37 -37.05 25.04
N LYS A 727 5.26 -37.57 25.90
CA LYS A 727 4.87 -38.27 27.14
C LYS A 727 4.04 -37.41 28.12
N ARG A 728 4.23 -36.08 28.14
CA ARG A 728 3.58 -35.18 29.11
C ARG A 728 2.24 -34.66 28.65
N LEU A 729 2.07 -34.42 27.34
CA LEU A 729 0.83 -33.90 26.78
C LEU A 729 -0.19 -35.03 26.58
N PRO A 730 -1.42 -34.93 27.12
CA PRO A 730 -2.43 -35.97 27.03
C PRO A 730 -3.19 -35.94 25.69
N ALA A 731 -2.49 -35.84 24.56
CA ALA A 731 -3.15 -35.86 23.25
C ALA A 731 -3.65 -37.28 22.88
N ASP A 732 -4.85 -37.37 22.34
CA ASP A 732 -5.50 -38.62 21.91
C ASP A 732 -4.97 -39.09 20.55
N THR A 733 -4.74 -38.13 19.65
CA THR A 733 -4.36 -38.38 18.25
C THR A 733 -3.10 -37.58 17.87
N LEU A 734 -2.22 -38.18 17.07
CA LEU A 734 -1.09 -37.50 16.42
C LEU A 734 -1.37 -37.37 14.92
N LYS A 735 -1.24 -36.16 14.38
CA LYS A 735 -1.39 -35.87 12.95
C LYS A 735 0.00 -35.78 12.32
N ILE A 736 0.29 -36.66 11.36
CA ILE A 736 1.55 -36.66 10.63
C ILE A 736 1.50 -35.57 9.57
N ASP A 737 2.45 -34.63 9.61
CA ASP A 737 2.50 -33.49 8.70
C ASP A 737 2.49 -33.91 7.22
N GLN A 738 1.73 -33.16 6.41
CA GLN A 738 1.55 -33.42 4.99
C GLN A 738 2.85 -33.40 4.17
N SER A 739 3.90 -32.69 4.60
CA SER A 739 5.18 -32.62 3.89
C SER A 739 5.87 -33.98 3.83
N PHE A 740 5.88 -34.72 4.94
CA PHE A 740 6.44 -36.08 4.99
C PHE A 740 5.58 -37.06 4.19
N VAL A 741 4.26 -36.98 4.33
CA VAL A 741 3.33 -37.92 3.68
C VAL A 741 3.33 -37.76 2.17
N ARG A 742 3.39 -36.53 1.63
CA ARG A 742 3.44 -36.28 0.17
C ARG A 742 4.69 -36.84 -0.50
N ASN A 743 5.81 -36.84 0.21
CA ASN A 743 7.10 -37.20 -0.35
C ASN A 743 7.48 -38.66 -0.05
N MET A 744 6.84 -39.35 0.88
CA MET A 744 7.22 -40.70 1.31
C MET A 744 7.26 -41.77 0.20
N LEU A 745 6.66 -41.52 -0.96
CA LEU A 745 6.69 -42.43 -2.11
C LEU A 745 7.98 -42.29 -2.94
N ILE A 746 8.67 -41.16 -2.84
CA ILE A 746 9.85 -40.81 -3.63
C ILE A 746 11.09 -40.57 -2.76
N ASP A 747 10.91 -40.13 -1.52
CA ASP A 747 11.97 -39.87 -0.54
C ASP A 747 11.96 -40.94 0.56
N ARG A 748 13.11 -41.56 0.79
CA ARG A 748 13.29 -42.59 1.81
C ARG A 748 13.36 -42.02 3.22
N ASP A 749 13.88 -40.81 3.39
CA ASP A 749 14.00 -40.18 4.70
C ASP A 749 12.60 -39.79 5.21
N ASP A 750 11.77 -39.21 4.34
CA ASP A 750 10.37 -38.93 4.67
C ASP A 750 9.58 -40.21 4.96
N LEU A 751 9.81 -41.30 4.21
CA LEU A 751 9.22 -42.60 4.53
C LEU A 751 9.65 -43.12 5.91
N HIS A 752 10.92 -42.98 6.27
CA HIS A 752 11.41 -43.36 7.60
C HIS A 752 10.80 -42.50 8.71
N LEU A 753 10.64 -41.19 8.49
CA LEU A 753 9.98 -40.29 9.43
C LEU A 753 8.52 -40.70 9.67
N VAL A 754 7.74 -40.93 8.60
CA VAL A 754 6.36 -41.44 8.71
C VAL A 754 6.33 -42.75 9.52
N SER A 755 7.21 -43.70 9.21
CA SER A 755 7.32 -44.97 9.94
C SER A 755 7.66 -44.78 11.43
N ALA A 756 8.55 -43.84 11.74
CA ALA A 756 8.95 -43.53 13.11
C ALA A 756 7.77 -42.92 13.90
N VAL A 757 7.03 -41.97 13.32
CA VAL A 757 5.86 -41.36 13.96
C VAL A 757 4.76 -42.40 14.21
N VAL A 758 4.47 -43.27 13.25
CA VAL A 758 3.49 -44.36 13.42
C VAL A 758 3.90 -45.31 14.55
N SER A 759 5.18 -45.67 14.61
CA SER A 759 5.71 -46.53 15.68
C SER A 759 5.63 -45.86 17.05
N LEU A 760 5.91 -44.56 17.10
CA LEU A 760 5.84 -43.75 18.30
C LEU A 760 4.41 -43.63 18.84
N ALA A 761 3.45 -43.33 17.97
CA ALA A 761 2.04 -43.26 18.35
C ALA A 761 1.56 -44.57 18.98
N ARG A 762 1.94 -45.73 18.39
CA ARG A 762 1.64 -47.05 18.96
C ARG A 762 2.27 -47.28 20.32
N ALA A 763 3.55 -46.92 20.48
CA ALA A 763 4.27 -47.09 21.75
C ALA A 763 3.63 -46.29 22.90
N PHE A 764 3.03 -45.14 22.61
CA PHE A 764 2.31 -44.31 23.56
C PHE A 764 0.79 -44.54 23.59
N ASN A 765 0.29 -45.56 22.89
CA ASN A 765 -1.13 -45.90 22.77
C ASN A 765 -2.01 -44.71 22.32
N ARG A 766 -1.56 -43.99 21.28
CA ARG A 766 -2.25 -42.85 20.67
C ARG A 766 -2.77 -43.21 19.28
N GLY A 767 -3.85 -42.57 18.87
CA GLY A 767 -4.28 -42.56 17.48
C GLY A 767 -3.24 -41.88 16.59
N VAL A 768 -3.17 -42.30 15.32
CA VAL A 768 -2.33 -41.64 14.32
C VAL A 768 -3.15 -41.46 13.04
N ILE A 769 -3.09 -40.25 12.49
CA ILE A 769 -3.72 -39.90 11.21
C ILE A 769 -2.68 -39.25 10.31
N ALA A 770 -2.63 -39.66 9.05
CA ALA A 770 -1.73 -39.09 8.06
C ALA A 770 -2.43 -38.00 7.25
N GLU A 771 -1.83 -36.82 7.17
CA GLU A 771 -2.31 -35.71 6.37
C GLU A 771 -1.68 -35.70 4.97
N GLY A 772 -2.30 -35.01 4.01
CA GLY A 772 -1.68 -34.87 2.68
C GLY A 772 -1.70 -36.13 1.82
N VAL A 773 -2.64 -37.06 2.05
CA VAL A 773 -2.83 -38.22 1.16
C VAL A 773 -3.40 -37.77 -0.19
N GLU A 774 -2.55 -37.69 -1.22
CA GLU A 774 -2.93 -37.18 -2.54
C GLU A 774 -3.31 -38.27 -3.54
N THR A 775 -2.82 -39.50 -3.32
CA THR A 775 -3.01 -40.61 -4.28
C THR A 775 -3.36 -41.90 -3.56
N VAL A 776 -3.83 -42.87 -4.35
CA VAL A 776 -4.17 -44.21 -3.85
C VAL A 776 -2.93 -44.92 -3.30
N GLU A 777 -1.78 -44.69 -3.92
CA GLU A 777 -0.48 -45.26 -3.55
C GLU A 777 -0.03 -44.79 -2.17
N HIS A 778 -0.28 -43.51 -1.82
CA HIS A 778 -0.03 -42.99 -0.49
C HIS A 778 -0.80 -43.80 0.57
N GLY A 779 -2.12 -43.96 0.38
CA GLY A 779 -2.94 -44.74 1.30
C GLY A 779 -2.52 -46.21 1.41
N ALA A 780 -2.12 -46.84 0.29
CA ALA A 780 -1.61 -48.21 0.31
C ALA A 780 -0.29 -48.36 1.09
N GLN A 781 0.61 -47.37 0.99
CA GLN A 781 1.86 -47.37 1.76
C GLN A 781 1.61 -47.11 3.25
N LEU A 782 0.72 -46.18 3.60
CA LEU A 782 0.33 -45.92 4.99
C LEU A 782 -0.28 -47.16 5.67
N LEU A 783 -1.15 -47.89 4.95
CA LEU A 783 -1.72 -49.15 5.46
C LEU A 783 -0.65 -50.22 5.73
N ARG A 784 0.42 -50.29 4.93
CA ARG A 784 1.55 -51.19 5.16
C ARG A 784 2.38 -50.80 6.38
N LEU A 785 2.55 -49.50 6.62
CA LEU A 785 3.13 -48.99 7.87
C LEU A 785 2.17 -49.17 9.07
N GLY A 786 0.89 -49.43 8.76
CA GLY A 786 -0.24 -49.64 9.66
C GLY A 786 -0.79 -48.36 10.28
N CYS A 787 -0.69 -47.25 9.54
CA CYS A 787 -1.54 -46.07 9.73
C CYS A 787 -2.82 -46.28 8.92
N THR A 788 -3.97 -46.35 9.60
CA THR A 788 -5.27 -46.62 8.96
C THR A 788 -6.08 -45.35 8.71
N LEU A 789 -5.86 -44.30 9.50
CA LEU A 789 -6.59 -43.04 9.37
C LEU A 789 -5.84 -42.11 8.42
N ALA A 790 -6.57 -41.48 7.51
CA ALA A 790 -5.99 -40.54 6.56
C ALA A 790 -6.91 -39.38 6.22
N GLN A 791 -6.28 -38.30 5.81
CA GLN A 791 -6.90 -37.11 5.25
C GLN A 791 -6.05 -36.58 4.09
N GLY A 792 -6.70 -36.04 3.05
CA GLY A 792 -5.98 -35.42 1.94
C GLY A 792 -6.81 -35.29 0.67
N TYR A 793 -6.23 -34.64 -0.34
CA TYR A 793 -6.92 -34.33 -1.60
C TYR A 793 -7.22 -35.55 -2.48
N GLY A 794 -6.51 -36.66 -2.26
CA GLY A 794 -6.83 -37.95 -2.88
C GLY A 794 -8.12 -38.58 -2.35
N ILE A 795 -8.63 -38.09 -1.20
CA ILE A 795 -9.93 -38.47 -0.64
C ILE A 795 -10.97 -37.45 -1.08
N ALA A 796 -10.78 -36.19 -0.65
CA ALA A 796 -11.59 -35.06 -1.07
C ALA A 796 -10.87 -33.74 -0.73
N ARG A 797 -11.15 -32.71 -1.53
CA ARG A 797 -10.81 -31.33 -1.17
C ARG A 797 -11.80 -30.83 -0.10
N PRO A 798 -11.39 -29.87 0.75
CA PRO A 798 -12.31 -29.21 1.67
C PRO A 798 -13.53 -28.65 0.93
N MET A 799 -14.73 -28.90 1.46
CA MET A 799 -15.99 -28.49 0.83
C MET A 799 -16.89 -27.77 1.85
N PRO A 800 -17.81 -26.90 1.42
CA PRO A 800 -18.75 -26.30 2.36
C PRO A 800 -19.73 -27.35 2.92
N ALA A 801 -20.31 -27.06 4.09
CA ALA A 801 -21.11 -28.01 4.86
C ALA A 801 -22.28 -28.65 4.08
N ASP A 802 -22.90 -27.88 3.19
CA ASP A 802 -24.04 -28.29 2.36
C ASP A 802 -23.68 -29.40 1.36
N GLN A 803 -22.41 -29.50 0.96
CA GLN A 803 -21.93 -30.52 0.02
C GLN A 803 -21.47 -31.80 0.71
N VAL A 804 -21.25 -31.78 2.02
CA VAL A 804 -20.62 -32.88 2.76
C VAL A 804 -21.49 -34.15 2.75
N LEU A 805 -22.80 -34.02 2.97
CA LEU A 805 -23.71 -35.16 3.06
C LEU A 805 -23.87 -35.85 1.70
N ASP A 806 -24.01 -35.08 0.63
CA ASP A 806 -24.10 -35.60 -0.74
C ASP A 806 -22.81 -36.31 -1.15
N TRP A 807 -21.65 -35.71 -0.82
CA TRP A 807 -20.36 -36.35 -1.05
C TRP A 807 -20.22 -37.66 -0.26
N ALA A 808 -20.61 -37.65 1.02
CA ALA A 808 -20.53 -38.82 1.89
C ALA A 808 -21.42 -39.98 1.41
N ALA A 809 -22.62 -39.67 0.91
CA ALA A 809 -23.54 -40.68 0.35
C ALA A 809 -22.99 -41.32 -0.94
N GLY A 810 -22.23 -40.57 -1.73
CA GLY A 810 -21.59 -41.05 -2.96
C GLY A 810 -20.22 -41.71 -2.77
N PHE A 811 -19.66 -41.67 -1.56
CA PHE A 811 -18.30 -42.16 -1.31
C PHE A 811 -18.21 -43.69 -1.36
N ALA A 812 -17.29 -44.21 -2.18
CA ALA A 812 -17.00 -45.65 -2.29
C ALA A 812 -15.52 -45.95 -2.02
N PRO A 813 -15.17 -46.94 -1.16
CA PRO A 813 -13.79 -47.23 -0.82
C PRO A 813 -12.99 -47.78 -2.01
N THR A 814 -11.80 -47.22 -2.23
CA THR A 814 -10.90 -47.62 -3.31
C THR A 814 -10.51 -49.12 -3.19
N PRO A 815 -10.65 -49.93 -4.26
CA PRO A 815 -10.31 -51.36 -4.23
C PRO A 815 -8.85 -51.67 -3.87
N ALA A 816 -7.93 -50.75 -4.17
CA ALA A 816 -6.51 -50.89 -3.84
C ALA A 816 -6.24 -50.83 -2.32
N TRP A 817 -6.97 -49.99 -1.57
CA TRP A 817 -6.84 -49.92 -0.11
C TRP A 817 -7.37 -51.20 0.56
N ARG A 818 -8.47 -51.76 0.05
CA ARG A 818 -8.97 -53.07 0.50
C ARG A 818 -7.94 -54.19 0.30
N ARG A 819 -7.29 -54.25 -0.86
CA ARG A 819 -6.21 -55.22 -1.13
C ARG A 819 -4.98 -55.01 -0.23
N ALA A 820 -4.57 -53.76 -0.04
CA ALA A 820 -3.44 -53.43 0.84
C ALA A 820 -3.73 -53.76 2.31
N ALA A 821 -4.98 -53.58 2.76
CA ALA A 821 -5.41 -53.95 4.10
C ALA A 821 -5.33 -55.46 4.36
N GLN A 822 -5.75 -56.29 3.39
CA GLN A 822 -5.67 -57.76 3.48
C GLN A 822 -4.22 -58.25 3.55
N LEU A 823 -3.32 -57.70 2.73
CA LEU A 823 -1.89 -58.03 2.75
C LEU A 823 -1.20 -57.68 4.07
N ALA A 824 -1.74 -56.75 4.86
CA ALA A 824 -1.22 -56.39 6.17
C ALA A 824 -1.68 -57.35 7.29
N GLU A 825 -2.74 -58.14 7.08
CA GLU A 825 -3.31 -59.07 8.08
C GLU A 825 -2.62 -60.44 8.07
N ASP A 826 -2.11 -60.90 6.93
CA ASP A 826 -1.51 -62.24 6.78
C ASP A 826 -0.12 -62.44 7.42
N GLY A 827 0.41 -61.42 8.12
CA GLY A 827 1.52 -61.58 9.08
C GLY A 827 2.95 -61.53 8.53
N GLY A 828 3.69 -60.49 8.93
CA GLY A 828 4.97 -60.67 9.63
C GLY A 828 6.19 -61.18 8.87
N HIS A 829 6.65 -60.49 7.83
CA HIS A 829 8.06 -60.21 7.54
C HIS A 829 8.08 -59.16 6.42
N ALA A 830 8.84 -58.08 6.60
CA ALA A 830 9.06 -57.13 5.52
C ALA A 830 9.64 -57.89 4.31
N PRO A 831 9.01 -57.88 3.13
CA PRO A 831 9.72 -58.27 1.94
C PRO A 831 10.80 -57.21 1.71
N SER A 832 12.05 -57.66 1.72
CA SER A 832 13.23 -56.87 1.33
C SER A 832 12.90 -55.98 0.12
N PRO A 833 13.36 -54.72 0.07
CA PRO A 833 13.03 -53.83 -1.04
C PRO A 833 13.48 -54.50 -2.34
N LEU A 834 12.52 -54.75 -3.23
CA LEU A 834 12.78 -55.19 -4.60
C LEU A 834 13.89 -54.29 -5.18
N PRO A 835 14.98 -54.85 -5.73
CA PRO A 835 16.04 -54.05 -6.30
C PRO A 835 15.46 -53.21 -7.43
N ALA A 836 15.80 -51.92 -7.39
CA ALA A 836 15.45 -50.95 -8.41
C ALA A 836 15.74 -51.52 -9.80
N ARG A 837 14.68 -51.85 -10.54
CA ARG A 837 14.76 -51.88 -11.99
C ARG A 837 14.68 -50.43 -12.45
N LEU A 838 15.85 -49.90 -12.81
CA LEU A 838 16.02 -48.76 -13.69
C LEU A 838 16.34 -49.29 -15.09
N PRO A 839 15.90 -48.60 -16.15
CA PRO A 839 14.52 -48.22 -16.49
C PRO A 839 13.81 -49.29 -17.34
#